data_AF-A0A174F101-F1
#
_entry.id   AF-A0A174F101-F1
#
_cell.length_a   1.000
_cell.length_b   1.000
_cell.length_c   1.000
_cell.angle_alpha   90.00
_cell.angle_beta   90.00
_cell.angle_gamma   90.00
#
_symmetry.space_group_name_H-M   'P 1'
#
loop_
_entity.id
_entity.type
_entity.pdbx_description
1 polymer ?
#
loop_
_entity_poly.entity_id
_entity_poly.type
_entity_poly.pdbx_seq_one_letter_code
_entity_poly.pdbx_strand_id
1 'polypeptide(L)'
;MATEQENDPQIKEGFIQLIPLTPETSFRMTTGGGSVQERALMYAILRRMPDFKGHVTSLEKFMIMDAVKAWDGWAKWNFENRVAECEKMTKGVYPQNVIEKILNYQEYESIRDMLLNHLHERRYNKQLTYSNYYVMNKLRVMFARISVSMLEPDLVIMDEFQRFKFLLSSDDSELGILAHSFLSGHDTRVLLLSATPYKLYSTLEEIDENQLDEHYAEFFQVMNFLFDDEVKDIKFKEVWKNYSHALSELKAGDSAIIRMKELAENAMYQGVSRTERISVMDSGDYTDDSSVKHHLQIDENDINSYIQMSRLLSKTDSNHSLPVDYAKSCPYLMSFMKKYKIKEQIEKYYIKHPDEFGSEREQCLLWLNRNKINKYDELPKTNARLEALKEKAFTGGAEKYLWIPPSLPYYEMQGAYKNSKGFSKILVFSAWEMVPRMIGALVSYEAERLTVGKLVHQIKNQDKKNTGYFADGSRRYPVARLRFNVSNGEVRGMSLFALLYPSKTLSDMYLPIESLNNHESLEVIEKSVRLKLKEKLAIIEEKYGDSGNNKEDARWYYLAPMLMDGVIYAKHWIEDIVWEMNTDEEDTTSEVRSSSKDKRNKGFIAHIDKLRSYLDAPEEIHLGRKPEDLLETLVNMVLGSPAICIYRSNGRSTARATSLAKVFVNNFNLPESTAIIDLAYGRCRDDNSHWQNVLKYCKDGCFQAMIDEYIHMLKETAGFQSDGNQYQIVHDMMMDSLKIHTATYIADTYPDFKKRINGADRKSDGCRIRSSYAVGFTKDAGDNSKVVMRKENIRNAFNSPMRPFVLATTSIGQEGLDFHNYCRVIMHWNLPSNPIDVGRILRTFKIKKNVEVTDNGKIII
;
A
#
# COMPACT_ATOMS: atom_id res chain seq x y z
N MET A 1 20.16 12.26 15.79
CA MET A 1 18.71 12.40 15.99
C MET A 1 18.44 12.96 17.38
N ALA A 2 18.60 12.19 18.47
CA ALA A 2 18.43 12.72 19.84
C ALA A 2 19.18 14.05 20.07
N THR A 3 20.50 14.10 19.84
CA THR A 3 21.32 15.32 19.99
C THR A 3 20.98 16.45 19.00
N GLU A 4 20.36 16.15 17.85
CA GLU A 4 19.89 17.17 16.90
C GLU A 4 18.63 17.84 17.47
N GLN A 5 17.65 17.02 17.88
CA GLN A 5 16.41 17.49 18.51
C GLN A 5 16.66 18.22 19.84
N GLU A 6 17.56 17.71 20.68
CA GLU A 6 18.01 18.34 21.93
C GLU A 6 18.65 19.72 21.73
N ASN A 7 18.94 20.13 20.49
CA ASN A 7 19.57 21.41 20.18
C ASN A 7 18.80 22.25 19.15
N ASP A 8 17.66 21.73 18.67
CA ASP A 8 16.74 22.46 17.82
C ASP A 8 15.97 23.51 18.64
N PRO A 9 15.99 24.80 18.27
CA PRO A 9 15.28 25.85 18.99
C PRO A 9 13.75 25.67 19.00
N GLN A 10 13.15 25.17 17.92
CA GLN A 10 11.70 24.99 17.82
C GLN A 10 11.24 23.83 18.72
N ILE A 11 12.03 22.75 18.79
CA ILE A 11 11.74 21.61 19.68
C ILE A 11 11.99 21.99 21.15
N LYS A 12 12.93 22.90 21.45
CA LYS A 12 13.14 23.46 22.81
C LYS A 12 12.05 24.42 23.27
N GLU A 13 11.42 25.14 22.36
CA GLU A 13 10.25 25.99 22.66
C GLU A 13 8.96 25.18 22.75
N GLY A 14 8.87 24.07 22.02
CA GLY A 14 7.92 23.01 22.31
C GLY A 14 8.13 22.46 23.72
N PHE A 15 7.06 22.04 24.39
CA PHE A 15 7.17 21.55 25.77
C PHE A 15 7.97 20.24 25.90
N ILE A 16 8.42 19.65 24.78
CA ILE A 16 8.45 18.21 24.59
C ILE A 16 9.29 17.73 23.40
N GLN A 17 9.87 16.54 23.56
CA GLN A 17 10.71 15.87 22.58
C GLN A 17 10.24 14.42 22.36
N LEU A 18 10.10 14.01 21.09
CA LEU A 18 9.75 12.64 20.68
C LEU A 18 10.93 11.94 19.98
N ILE A 19 11.26 10.73 20.42
CA ILE A 19 12.26 9.88 19.76
C ILE A 19 11.57 8.57 19.34
N PRO A 20 11.33 8.32 18.05
CA PRO A 20 10.78 7.04 17.60
C PRO A 20 11.86 5.96 17.53
N LEU A 21 11.61 4.80 18.12
CA LEU A 21 12.48 3.63 18.09
C LEU A 21 11.74 2.43 17.47
N THR A 22 12.42 1.67 16.62
CA THR A 22 11.86 0.49 15.94
C THR A 22 12.54 -0.76 16.48
N PRO A 23 11.93 -1.53 17.40
CA PRO A 23 12.67 -2.52 18.18
C PRO A 23 13.40 -3.60 17.39
N GLU A 24 12.85 -4.03 16.24
CA GLU A 24 13.50 -5.00 15.35
C GLU A 24 14.76 -4.49 14.65
N THR A 25 15.02 -3.19 14.62
CA THR A 25 16.25 -2.61 14.05
C THR A 25 17.11 -1.90 15.09
N SER A 26 16.48 -1.27 16.08
CA SER A 26 17.16 -0.58 17.19
C SER A 26 17.77 -1.55 18.20
N PHE A 27 17.13 -2.69 18.48
CA PHE A 27 17.61 -3.67 19.46
C PHE A 27 18.04 -5.00 18.82
N ARG A 28 17.36 -5.49 17.78
CA ARG A 28 17.63 -6.80 17.15
C ARG A 28 18.91 -6.81 16.29
N MET A 29 20.06 -6.97 16.94
CA MET A 29 21.36 -7.19 16.31
C MET A 29 21.39 -8.52 15.54
N THR A 30 21.16 -8.48 14.23
CA THR A 30 21.47 -9.62 13.34
C THR A 30 22.98 -9.74 13.13
N THR A 31 23.45 -10.94 12.76
CA THR A 31 24.87 -11.24 12.44
C THR A 31 25.41 -10.53 11.18
N GLY A 32 24.63 -9.60 10.60
CA GLY A 32 25.00 -8.78 9.45
C GLY A 32 25.80 -7.52 9.82
N GLY A 33 26.18 -6.76 8.79
CA GLY A 33 27.05 -5.58 8.91
C GLY A 33 26.34 -4.27 9.32
N GLY A 34 25.07 -4.31 9.73
CA GLY A 34 24.25 -3.12 9.98
C GLY A 34 23.83 -2.35 8.71
N SER A 35 23.10 -1.26 8.89
CA SER A 35 22.77 -0.32 7.81
C SER A 35 23.99 0.50 7.36
N VAL A 36 23.93 1.09 6.16
CA VAL A 36 24.96 2.02 5.68
C VAL A 36 24.99 3.31 6.53
N GLN A 37 23.86 3.68 7.12
CA GLN A 37 23.67 4.86 7.98
C GLN A 37 24.39 4.68 9.33
N GLU A 38 24.19 3.53 10.00
CA GLU A 38 24.94 3.14 11.21
C GLU A 38 26.44 3.26 10.99
N ARG A 39 26.96 2.62 9.92
CA ARG A 39 28.40 2.60 9.64
C ARG A 39 28.94 4.00 9.29
N ALA A 40 28.16 4.85 8.63
CA ALA A 40 28.55 6.22 8.33
C ALA A 40 28.66 7.08 9.60
N LEU A 41 27.73 6.95 10.54
CA LEU A 41 27.79 7.61 11.86
C LEU A 41 28.98 7.10 12.68
N MET A 42 29.16 5.78 12.77
CA MET A 42 30.30 5.17 13.47
C MET A 42 31.63 5.63 12.88
N TYR A 43 31.75 5.70 11.55
CA TYR A 43 32.92 6.23 10.87
C TYR A 43 33.18 7.70 11.22
N ALA A 44 32.14 8.55 11.16
CA ALA A 44 32.25 9.98 11.46
C ALA A 44 32.74 10.26 12.90
N ILE A 45 32.40 9.41 13.86
CA ILE A 45 32.85 9.48 15.26
C ILE A 45 34.26 8.88 15.39
N LEU A 46 34.48 7.64 14.96
CA LEU A 46 35.77 6.95 15.11
C LEU A 46 36.93 7.69 14.42
N ARG A 47 36.70 8.33 13.25
CA ARG A 47 37.74 9.11 12.55
C ARG A 47 38.23 10.36 13.31
N ARG A 48 37.49 10.81 14.33
CA ARG A 48 37.86 11.94 15.20
C ARG A 48 38.70 11.51 16.41
N MET A 49 38.72 10.21 16.74
CA MET A 49 39.46 9.69 17.88
C MET A 49 40.98 9.58 17.59
N PRO A 50 41.87 9.77 18.60
CA PRO A 50 43.32 9.68 18.42
C PRO A 50 43.78 8.34 17.81
N ASP A 51 43.26 7.22 18.32
CA ASP A 51 43.67 5.86 17.97
C ASP A 51 43.51 5.54 16.47
N PHE A 52 42.48 6.11 15.82
CA PHE A 52 42.15 5.81 14.42
C PHE A 52 42.63 6.88 13.44
N LYS A 53 43.20 8.00 13.91
CA LYS A 53 43.66 9.13 13.09
C LYS A 53 44.72 8.72 12.05
N GLY A 54 45.56 7.72 12.36
CA GLY A 54 46.52 7.13 11.42
C GLY A 54 45.95 6.08 10.46
N HIS A 55 44.70 5.65 10.66
CA HIS A 55 44.08 4.48 10.00
C HIS A 55 42.83 4.82 9.16
N VAL A 56 42.42 6.09 9.08
CA VAL A 56 41.18 6.59 8.45
C VAL A 56 40.87 5.92 7.10
N THR A 57 41.80 5.86 6.15
CA THR A 57 41.56 5.24 4.81
C THR A 57 41.30 3.73 4.88
N SER A 58 41.86 3.03 5.87
CA SER A 58 41.61 1.60 6.08
C SER A 58 40.28 1.38 6.80
N LEU A 59 39.95 2.25 7.77
CA LEU A 59 38.67 2.27 8.47
C LEU A 59 37.51 2.55 7.51
N GLU A 60 37.64 3.53 6.62
CA GLU A 60 36.64 3.82 5.57
C GLU A 60 36.38 2.59 4.68
N LYS A 61 37.44 1.96 4.18
CA LYS A 61 37.35 0.71 3.38
C LYS A 61 36.76 -0.48 4.15
N PHE A 62 36.78 -0.47 5.48
CA PHE A 62 36.09 -1.46 6.30
C PHE A 62 34.61 -1.11 6.46
N MET A 63 34.29 0.16 6.70
CA MET A 63 32.93 0.67 6.91
C MET A 63 32.06 0.68 5.64
N ILE A 64 32.64 0.69 4.44
CA ILE A 64 31.85 0.55 3.19
C ILE A 64 31.14 -0.82 3.14
N MET A 65 31.83 -1.91 3.49
CA MET A 65 31.40 -3.29 3.25
C MET A 65 30.91 -3.48 1.80
N ASP A 66 29.68 -3.94 1.59
CA ASP A 66 29.08 -4.13 0.26
C ASP A 66 28.32 -2.89 -0.26
N ALA A 67 28.27 -1.79 0.50
CA ALA A 67 27.39 -0.65 0.27
C ALA A 67 28.00 0.51 -0.55
N VAL A 68 28.96 0.21 -1.43
CA VAL A 68 29.78 1.20 -2.19
C VAL A 68 28.97 2.37 -2.75
N LYS A 69 27.89 2.08 -3.50
CA LYS A 69 27.07 3.13 -4.16
C LYS A 69 26.41 4.11 -3.19
N ALA A 70 25.91 3.62 -2.05
CA ALA A 70 25.21 4.46 -1.07
C ALA A 70 26.21 5.24 -0.19
N TRP A 71 27.36 4.65 0.10
CA TRP A 71 28.45 5.27 0.87
C TRP A 71 28.97 6.53 0.18
N ASP A 72 29.42 6.38 -1.07
CA ASP A 72 30.01 7.46 -1.86
C ASP A 72 28.94 8.46 -2.35
N GLY A 73 27.72 7.99 -2.62
CA GLY A 73 26.63 8.80 -3.16
C GLY A 73 26.04 9.80 -2.17
N TRP A 74 25.83 9.41 -0.90
CA TRP A 74 25.25 10.33 0.10
C TRP A 74 25.62 10.03 1.55
N ALA A 75 25.73 8.75 1.95
CA ALA A 75 25.70 8.39 3.37
C ALA A 75 26.89 8.95 4.16
N LYS A 76 28.11 8.89 3.61
CA LYS A 76 29.30 9.46 4.25
C LYS A 76 29.12 10.96 4.54
N TRP A 77 28.87 11.75 3.49
CA TRP A 77 28.81 13.21 3.58
C TRP A 77 27.64 13.69 4.43
N ASN A 78 26.48 13.02 4.35
CA ASN A 78 25.31 13.32 5.18
C ASN A 78 25.64 13.21 6.68
N PHE A 79 26.19 12.08 7.12
CA PHE A 79 26.52 11.90 8.55
C PHE A 79 27.73 12.71 9.00
N GLU A 80 28.74 12.94 8.15
CA GLU A 80 29.86 13.81 8.50
C GLU A 80 29.43 15.27 8.70
N ASN A 81 28.52 15.78 7.84
CA ASN A 81 27.95 17.11 7.97
C ASN A 81 27.08 17.23 9.22
N ARG A 82 26.15 16.28 9.45
CA ARG A 82 25.28 16.27 10.65
C ARG A 82 26.06 16.25 11.95
N VAL A 83 27.13 15.46 12.03
CA VAL A 83 28.02 15.45 13.21
C VAL A 83 28.73 16.80 13.38
N ALA A 84 29.19 17.43 12.30
CA ALA A 84 29.83 18.75 12.36
C ALA A 84 28.84 19.90 12.71
N GLU A 85 27.58 19.80 12.29
CA GLU A 85 26.51 20.72 12.66
C GLU A 85 26.18 20.58 14.16
N CYS A 86 26.01 19.34 14.65
CA CYS A 86 25.87 19.08 16.09
C CYS A 86 27.06 19.59 16.90
N GLU A 87 28.29 19.39 16.40
CA GLU A 87 29.53 19.86 17.02
C GLU A 87 29.55 21.40 17.14
N LYS A 88 29.07 22.11 16.12
CA LYS A 88 28.89 23.57 16.14
C LYS A 88 27.77 24.02 17.09
N MET A 89 26.61 23.36 17.06
CA MET A 89 25.43 23.71 17.89
C MET A 89 25.69 23.48 19.38
N THR A 90 26.28 22.34 19.72
CA THR A 90 26.61 21.94 21.10
C THR A 90 27.90 22.57 21.63
N LYS A 91 28.58 23.44 20.86
CA LYS A 91 29.87 24.05 21.18
C LYS A 91 30.96 23.02 21.52
N GLY A 92 30.95 21.89 20.83
CA GLY A 92 31.91 20.80 20.96
C GLY A 92 31.57 19.73 22.01
N VAL A 93 30.45 19.84 22.75
CA VAL A 93 30.03 18.78 23.69
C VAL A 93 29.74 17.47 22.95
N TYR A 94 29.12 17.54 21.78
CA TYR A 94 29.03 16.43 20.83
C TYR A 94 30.09 16.61 19.71
N PRO A 95 30.73 15.56 19.20
CA PRO A 95 30.65 14.16 19.62
C PRO A 95 31.56 13.80 20.80
N GLN A 96 32.17 14.78 21.47
CA GLN A 96 33.15 14.56 22.55
C GLN A 96 32.60 13.69 23.69
N ASN A 97 31.35 13.92 24.11
CA ASN A 97 30.64 13.11 25.10
C ASN A 97 30.49 11.63 24.68
N VAL A 98 30.23 11.34 23.40
CA VAL A 98 30.20 9.98 22.86
C VAL A 98 31.59 9.37 22.88
N ILE A 99 32.61 10.13 22.47
CA ILE A 99 34.02 9.68 22.46
C ILE A 99 34.47 9.32 23.88
N GLU A 100 34.14 10.13 24.88
CA GLU A 100 34.43 9.85 26.30
C GLU A 100 33.71 8.59 26.80
N LYS A 101 32.44 8.37 26.42
CA LYS A 101 31.75 7.10 26.72
C LYS A 101 32.35 5.90 26.00
N ILE A 102 32.90 6.06 24.80
CA ILE A 102 33.64 5.00 24.09
C ILE A 102 34.94 4.67 24.86
N LEU A 103 35.73 5.67 25.22
CA LEU A 103 37.01 5.49 25.93
C LEU A 103 36.81 4.85 27.32
N ASN A 104 35.69 5.15 27.99
CA ASN A 104 35.33 4.58 29.29
C ASN A 104 34.58 3.24 29.20
N TYR A 105 34.35 2.69 28.00
CA TYR A 105 33.63 1.41 27.84
C TYR A 105 34.54 0.23 28.24
N GLN A 106 34.03 -0.69 29.07
CA GLN A 106 34.83 -1.73 29.74
C GLN A 106 35.63 -2.65 28.78
N GLU A 107 35.09 -2.97 27.59
CA GLU A 107 35.79 -3.78 26.58
C GLU A 107 36.57 -2.93 25.55
N TYR A 108 36.64 -1.60 25.68
CA TYR A 108 37.16 -0.70 24.62
C TYR A 108 38.58 -1.05 24.18
N GLU A 109 39.51 -1.26 25.12
CA GLU A 109 40.90 -1.63 24.82
C GLU A 109 40.96 -2.89 23.92
N SER A 110 40.16 -3.91 24.23
CA SER A 110 40.09 -5.15 23.45
C SER A 110 39.46 -4.92 22.06
N ILE A 111 38.41 -4.11 21.98
CA ILE A 111 37.73 -3.76 20.72
C ILE A 111 38.64 -2.89 19.83
N ARG A 112 39.38 -1.95 20.41
CA ARG A 112 40.38 -1.10 19.72
C ARG A 112 41.47 -1.96 19.12
N ASP A 113 42.09 -2.84 19.91
CA ASP A 113 43.21 -3.67 19.46
C ASP A 113 42.75 -4.70 18.42
N MET A 114 41.55 -5.27 18.58
CA MET A 114 40.89 -6.11 17.58
C MET A 114 40.69 -5.35 16.26
N LEU A 115 40.14 -4.13 16.31
CA LEU A 115 39.90 -3.31 15.13
C LEU A 115 41.21 -2.89 14.45
N LEU A 116 42.20 -2.39 15.19
CA LEU A 116 43.49 -1.97 14.63
C LEU A 116 44.23 -3.14 13.95
N ASN A 117 44.24 -4.32 14.56
CA ASN A 117 44.78 -5.53 13.95
C ASN A 117 44.01 -5.91 12.68
N HIS A 118 42.66 -5.90 12.72
CA HIS A 118 41.81 -6.22 11.56
C HIS A 118 42.02 -5.23 10.39
N LEU A 119 42.17 -3.94 10.69
CA LEU A 119 42.49 -2.91 9.69
C LEU A 119 43.89 -3.10 9.09
N HIS A 120 44.87 -3.54 9.89
CA HIS A 120 46.22 -3.88 9.41
C HIS A 120 46.22 -5.13 8.52
N GLU A 121 45.54 -6.20 8.95
CA GLU A 121 45.39 -7.43 8.16
C GLU A 121 44.75 -7.15 6.79
N ARG A 122 43.64 -6.39 6.78
CA ARG A 122 42.97 -5.94 5.55
C ARG A 122 43.86 -5.05 4.67
N ARG A 123 44.65 -4.14 5.25
CA ARG A 123 45.53 -3.24 4.49
C ARG A 123 46.65 -3.98 3.74
N TYR A 124 47.14 -5.07 4.32
CA TYR A 124 48.23 -5.88 3.77
C TYR A 124 47.79 -7.23 3.16
N ASN A 125 46.48 -7.44 2.95
CA ASN A 125 45.89 -8.68 2.43
C ASN A 125 46.35 -9.96 3.16
N LYS A 126 46.50 -9.88 4.50
CA LYS A 126 46.81 -11.04 5.33
C LYS A 126 45.57 -11.90 5.55
N GLN A 127 45.78 -13.15 5.98
CA GLN A 127 44.68 -13.97 6.52
C GLN A 127 44.06 -13.23 7.71
N LEU A 128 42.74 -13.08 7.71
CA LEU A 128 42.02 -12.37 8.76
C LEU A 128 41.90 -13.24 10.00
N THR A 129 42.25 -12.71 11.17
CA THR A 129 42.08 -13.39 12.47
C THR A 129 40.59 -13.48 12.85
N TYR A 130 39.81 -12.45 12.51
CA TYR A 130 38.36 -12.37 12.75
C TYR A 130 37.59 -12.12 11.46
N SER A 131 36.32 -12.56 11.40
CA SER A 131 35.47 -12.22 10.25
C SER A 131 35.07 -10.74 10.28
N ASN A 132 34.85 -10.14 9.10
CA ASN A 132 34.40 -8.74 9.00
C ASN A 132 33.11 -8.48 9.78
N TYR A 133 32.19 -9.45 9.76
CA TYR A 133 30.92 -9.39 10.46
C TYR A 133 31.10 -9.46 11.99
N TYR A 134 32.06 -10.26 12.49
CA TYR A 134 32.34 -10.35 13.92
C TYR A 134 32.88 -9.03 14.48
N VAL A 135 33.90 -8.44 13.83
CA VAL A 135 34.48 -7.14 14.25
C VAL A 135 33.44 -6.02 14.14
N MET A 136 32.63 -6.01 13.07
CA MET A 136 31.54 -5.04 12.91
C MET A 136 30.48 -5.19 14.01
N ASN A 137 30.10 -6.42 14.37
CA ASN A 137 29.11 -6.66 15.41
C ASN A 137 29.58 -6.14 16.78
N LYS A 138 30.85 -6.39 17.15
CA LYS A 138 31.42 -5.87 18.41
C LYS A 138 31.40 -4.34 18.47
N LEU A 139 31.69 -3.65 17.37
CA LEU A 139 31.52 -2.19 17.31
C LEU A 139 30.06 -1.76 17.41
N ARG A 140 29.13 -2.42 16.70
CA ARG A 140 27.69 -2.10 16.74
C ARG A 140 27.10 -2.27 18.15
N VAL A 141 27.44 -3.35 18.86
CA VAL A 141 27.01 -3.59 20.26
C VAL A 141 27.53 -2.50 21.20
N MET A 142 28.81 -2.12 21.08
CA MET A 142 29.40 -1.02 21.87
C MET A 142 28.65 0.31 21.62
N PHE A 143 28.46 0.69 20.36
CA PHE A 143 27.75 1.93 20.00
C PHE A 143 26.28 1.92 20.45
N ALA A 144 25.59 0.78 20.38
CA ALA A 144 24.22 0.63 20.86
C ALA A 144 24.11 0.79 22.38
N ARG A 145 24.99 0.12 23.16
CA ARG A 145 25.04 0.28 24.63
C ARG A 145 25.33 1.73 25.03
N ILE A 146 26.26 2.40 24.35
CA ILE A 146 26.56 3.81 24.60
C ILE A 146 25.35 4.68 24.26
N SER A 147 24.69 4.46 23.13
CA SER A 147 23.50 5.20 22.71
C SER A 147 22.34 5.03 23.70
N VAL A 148 22.05 3.80 24.15
CA VAL A 148 21.03 3.53 25.18
C VAL A 148 21.40 4.24 26.49
N SER A 149 22.66 4.19 26.92
CA SER A 149 23.13 4.91 28.13
C SER A 149 23.10 6.44 28.02
N MET A 150 22.79 7.00 26.84
CA MET A 150 22.65 8.44 26.59
C MET A 150 21.19 8.86 26.39
N LEU A 151 20.24 7.92 26.43
CA LEU A 151 18.81 8.21 26.44
C LEU A 151 18.34 8.26 27.89
N GLU A 152 17.89 9.42 28.34
CA GLU A 152 17.27 9.63 29.66
C GLU A 152 15.78 9.99 29.46
N PRO A 153 14.89 8.99 29.18
CA PRO A 153 13.47 9.23 28.96
C PRO A 153 12.68 9.37 30.26
N ASP A 154 11.83 10.40 30.34
CA ASP A 154 10.80 10.51 31.37
C ASP A 154 9.68 9.47 31.19
N LEU A 155 9.36 9.13 29.94
CA LEU A 155 8.29 8.19 29.57
C LEU A 155 8.62 7.43 28.28
N VAL A 156 8.50 6.10 28.34
CA VAL A 156 8.58 5.16 27.22
C VAL A 156 7.18 4.58 26.97
N ILE A 157 6.68 4.67 25.74
CA ILE A 157 5.40 4.08 25.31
C ILE A 157 5.68 2.92 24.36
N MET A 158 5.28 1.71 24.72
CA MET A 158 5.43 0.53 23.86
C MET A 158 4.10 0.17 23.20
N ASP A 159 3.89 0.60 21.96
CA ASP A 159 2.73 0.21 21.14
C ASP A 159 2.91 -1.20 20.52
N GLU A 160 1.82 -1.96 20.47
CA GLU A 160 1.78 -3.38 20.09
C GLU A 160 2.86 -4.23 20.78
N PHE A 161 3.12 -3.97 22.07
CA PHE A 161 4.25 -4.58 22.78
C PHE A 161 4.28 -6.12 22.73
N GLN A 162 3.13 -6.77 22.48
CA GLN A 162 3.04 -8.22 22.31
C GLN A 162 3.81 -8.74 21.07
N ARG A 163 4.27 -7.85 20.17
CA ARG A 163 5.24 -8.16 19.09
C ARG A 163 6.68 -8.27 19.61
N PHE A 164 6.95 -7.65 20.75
CA PHE A 164 8.29 -7.43 21.30
C PHE A 164 8.39 -7.98 22.73
N LYS A 165 7.70 -9.09 23.04
CA LYS A 165 7.70 -9.73 24.38
C LYS A 165 9.10 -10.10 24.89
N PHE A 166 10.07 -10.28 23.98
CA PHE A 166 11.49 -10.47 24.31
C PHE A 166 12.15 -9.26 24.99
N LEU A 167 11.52 -8.08 24.96
CA LEU A 167 11.94 -6.91 25.74
C LEU A 167 11.45 -6.99 27.20
N LEU A 168 10.49 -7.86 27.49
CA LEU A 168 9.94 -8.12 28.82
C LEU A 168 10.54 -9.37 29.47
N SER A 169 11.48 -10.07 28.82
CA SER A 169 12.20 -11.19 29.43
C SER A 169 13.59 -10.74 29.89
N SER A 170 13.91 -11.06 31.14
CA SER A 170 15.24 -10.92 31.74
C SER A 170 16.16 -12.08 31.32
N ASP A 171 16.15 -12.44 30.03
CA ASP A 171 17.07 -13.42 29.47
C ASP A 171 18.48 -12.84 29.40
N ASP A 172 19.50 -13.58 29.83
CA ASP A 172 20.96 -13.25 29.80
C ASP A 172 21.52 -12.92 28.40
N SER A 173 20.67 -12.89 27.37
CA SER A 173 21.01 -12.37 26.05
C SER A 173 21.45 -10.90 26.13
N GLU A 174 22.43 -10.52 25.30
CA GLU A 174 22.88 -9.12 25.18
C GLU A 174 21.72 -8.14 24.85
N LEU A 175 20.66 -8.68 24.22
CA LEU A 175 19.38 -8.06 23.88
C LEU A 175 18.50 -7.73 25.09
N GLY A 176 18.22 -8.73 25.94
CA GLY A 176 17.41 -8.56 27.15
C GLY A 176 18.04 -7.57 28.11
N ILE A 177 19.37 -7.64 28.26
CA ILE A 177 20.15 -6.69 29.09
C ILE A 177 20.02 -5.24 28.57
N LEU A 178 20.11 -5.03 27.25
CA LEU A 178 19.95 -3.71 26.64
C LEU A 178 18.52 -3.15 26.84
N ALA A 179 17.50 -3.97 26.64
CA ALA A 179 16.11 -3.60 26.82
C ALA A 179 15.78 -3.29 28.30
N HIS A 180 16.19 -4.17 29.21
CA HIS A 180 16.03 -3.99 30.65
C HIS A 180 16.79 -2.76 31.16
N SER A 181 18.01 -2.50 30.69
CA SER A 181 18.74 -1.28 31.09
C SER A 181 18.07 0.02 30.64
N PHE A 182 17.23 -0.05 29.60
CA PHE A 182 16.47 1.09 29.07
C PHE A 182 15.10 1.26 29.76
N LEU A 183 14.45 0.16 30.12
CA LEU A 183 13.11 0.17 30.74
C LEU A 183 13.14 0.31 32.26
N SER A 184 14.20 -0.15 32.94
CA SER A 184 14.32 -0.18 34.39
C SER A 184 15.15 0.99 34.98
N GLY A 185 15.19 2.13 34.29
CA GLY A 185 15.76 3.36 34.85
C GLY A 185 14.90 3.87 36.01
N HIS A 186 15.52 4.21 37.15
CA HIS A 186 14.79 4.53 38.40
C HIS A 186 13.76 5.67 38.29
N ASP A 187 13.90 6.59 37.35
CA ASP A 187 12.97 7.71 37.10
C ASP A 187 12.10 7.53 35.84
N THR A 188 12.31 6.47 35.05
CA THR A 188 11.64 6.24 33.77
C THR A 188 10.24 5.63 33.98
N ARG A 189 9.23 6.24 33.36
CA ARG A 189 7.86 5.69 33.34
C ARG A 189 7.67 4.83 32.09
N VAL A 190 6.98 3.70 32.21
CA VAL A 190 6.67 2.81 31.07
C VAL A 190 5.16 2.66 30.90
N LEU A 191 4.67 2.83 29.67
CA LEU A 191 3.28 2.61 29.29
C LEU A 191 3.20 1.55 28.19
N LEU A 192 2.65 0.39 28.53
CA LEU A 192 2.40 -0.69 27.57
C LEU A 192 1.03 -0.52 26.91
N LEU A 193 1.00 -0.36 25.58
CA LEU A 193 -0.23 -0.27 24.80
C LEU A 193 -0.41 -1.54 23.97
N SER A 194 -1.50 -2.28 24.23
CA SER A 194 -1.89 -3.43 23.42
C SER A 194 -3.37 -3.72 23.53
N ALA A 195 -4.00 -4.10 22.41
CA ALA A 195 -5.35 -4.67 22.44
C ALA A 195 -5.36 -6.14 22.94
N THR A 196 -4.28 -6.88 22.74
CA THR A 196 -4.13 -8.28 23.20
C THR A 196 -2.73 -8.49 23.82
N PRO A 197 -2.52 -8.07 25.08
CA PRO A 197 -1.22 -8.12 25.74
C PRO A 197 -0.60 -9.54 25.82
N TYR A 198 -1.44 -10.57 25.88
CA TYR A 198 -1.06 -12.00 25.95
C TYR A 198 -2.00 -12.85 25.09
N LYS A 199 -1.57 -14.06 24.67
CA LYS A 199 -2.42 -15.02 23.93
C LYS A 199 -3.38 -15.68 24.92
N LEU A 200 -4.69 -15.43 24.77
CA LEU A 200 -5.75 -15.90 25.69
C LEU A 200 -6.08 -17.41 25.63
N TYR A 201 -5.61 -18.11 24.59
CA TYR A 201 -6.02 -19.48 24.25
C TYR A 201 -5.07 -20.06 23.18
N SER A 202 -4.58 -21.29 23.38
CA SER A 202 -4.11 -22.20 22.32
C SER A 202 -5.09 -23.33 22.11
N THR A 203 -5.03 -23.95 20.92
CA THR A 203 -5.64 -25.27 20.74
C THR A 203 -4.83 -26.35 21.46
N LEU A 204 -5.46 -27.50 21.74
CA LEU A 204 -4.76 -28.67 22.28
C LEU A 204 -3.60 -29.11 21.37
N GLU A 205 -3.74 -28.93 20.06
CA GLU A 205 -2.72 -29.24 19.05
C GLU A 205 -1.48 -28.35 19.19
N GLU A 206 -1.65 -27.04 19.44
CA GLU A 206 -0.53 -26.12 19.71
C GLU A 206 0.17 -26.44 21.04
N ILE A 207 -0.58 -26.86 22.07
CA ILE A 207 -0.04 -27.25 23.38
C ILE A 207 0.75 -28.57 23.28
N ASP A 208 0.26 -29.55 22.53
CA ASP A 208 0.94 -30.83 22.28
C ASP A 208 2.21 -30.67 21.42
N GLU A 209 2.22 -29.73 20.45
CA GLU A 209 3.41 -29.44 19.63
C GLU A 209 4.52 -28.74 20.44
N ASN A 210 4.18 -27.79 21.33
CA ASN A 210 5.16 -26.99 22.07
C ASN A 210 5.50 -27.52 23.47
N GLN A 211 4.74 -28.51 24.00
CA GLN A 211 4.90 -29.11 25.34
C GLN A 211 4.88 -28.11 26.52
N LEU A 212 4.33 -26.92 26.31
CA LEU A 212 4.27 -25.82 27.27
C LEU A 212 2.90 -25.14 27.20
N ASP A 213 2.35 -24.76 28.36
CA ASP A 213 1.14 -23.93 28.45
C ASP A 213 1.51 -22.45 28.28
N GLU A 214 1.78 -22.07 27.02
CA GLU A 214 2.34 -20.77 26.65
C GLU A 214 1.47 -19.57 27.10
N HIS A 215 0.16 -19.75 27.30
CA HIS A 215 -0.79 -18.67 27.63
C HIS A 215 -0.59 -18.14 29.04
N TYR A 216 -0.52 -19.04 30.01
CA TYR A 216 -0.30 -18.67 31.39
C TYR A 216 1.10 -18.11 31.60
N ALA A 217 2.11 -18.67 30.91
CA ALA A 217 3.48 -18.15 30.93
C ALA A 217 3.54 -16.71 30.40
N GLU A 218 2.97 -16.44 29.21
CA GLU A 218 2.90 -15.08 28.65
C GLU A 218 2.12 -14.10 29.54
N PHE A 219 0.98 -14.54 30.09
CA PHE A 219 0.18 -13.71 30.99
C PHE A 219 0.99 -13.28 32.21
N PHE A 220 1.59 -14.23 32.92
CA PHE A 220 2.38 -13.92 34.10
C PHE A 220 3.65 -13.12 33.75
N GLN A 221 4.27 -13.30 32.59
CA GLN A 221 5.39 -12.46 32.17
C GLN A 221 5.01 -10.97 32.12
N VAL A 222 3.85 -10.64 31.54
CA VAL A 222 3.36 -9.25 31.48
C VAL A 222 3.01 -8.73 32.86
N MET A 223 2.36 -9.55 33.71
CA MET A 223 1.96 -9.13 35.05
C MET A 223 3.15 -8.95 36.00
N ASN A 224 4.20 -9.78 35.89
CA ASN A 224 5.46 -9.61 36.61
C ASN A 224 6.11 -8.25 36.29
N PHE A 225 6.13 -7.86 35.00
CA PHE A 225 6.72 -6.59 34.55
C PHE A 225 5.92 -5.38 35.02
N LEU A 226 4.58 -5.46 35.03
CA LEU A 226 3.71 -4.38 35.51
C LEU A 226 3.74 -4.22 37.04
N PHE A 227 4.03 -5.30 37.77
CA PHE A 227 4.16 -5.32 39.22
C PHE A 227 5.61 -5.57 39.65
N ASP A 228 6.49 -4.62 39.30
CA ASP A 228 7.91 -4.52 39.67
C ASP A 228 8.14 -4.29 41.19
N ASP A 229 7.49 -5.14 42.00
CA ASP A 229 7.47 -5.16 43.46
C ASP A 229 7.11 -6.60 43.86
N GLU A 230 8.10 -7.35 44.35
CA GLU A 230 7.96 -8.77 44.71
C GLU A 230 6.75 -9.04 45.62
N VAL A 231 6.41 -8.11 46.52
CA VAL A 231 5.30 -8.27 47.46
C VAL A 231 3.95 -8.12 46.76
N LYS A 232 3.85 -7.21 45.79
CA LYS A 232 2.64 -7.07 44.95
C LYS A 232 2.47 -8.26 44.01
N ASP A 233 3.55 -8.72 43.38
CA ASP A 233 3.55 -9.86 42.47
C ASP A 233 3.14 -11.17 43.17
N ILE A 234 3.74 -11.50 44.32
CA ILE A 234 3.38 -12.68 45.12
C ILE A 234 1.89 -12.65 45.49
N LYS A 235 1.39 -11.48 45.93
CA LYS A 235 -0.02 -11.29 46.29
C LYS A 235 -0.94 -11.42 45.07
N PHE A 236 -0.55 -10.90 43.91
CA PHE A 236 -1.30 -11.06 42.66
C PHE A 236 -1.39 -12.54 42.26
N LYS A 237 -0.26 -13.27 42.28
CA LYS A 237 -0.19 -14.71 41.99
C LYS A 237 -1.06 -15.55 42.93
N GLU A 238 -1.11 -15.22 44.22
CA GLU A 238 -2.00 -15.89 45.18
C GLU A 238 -3.49 -15.68 44.83
N VAL A 239 -3.90 -14.42 44.61
CA VAL A 239 -5.29 -14.08 44.25
C VAL A 239 -5.69 -14.77 42.94
N TRP A 240 -4.83 -14.74 41.92
CA TRP A 240 -5.10 -15.34 40.62
C TRP A 240 -5.17 -16.88 40.71
N LYS A 241 -4.27 -17.51 41.45
CA LYS A 241 -4.30 -18.96 41.71
C LYS A 241 -5.59 -19.38 42.42
N ASN A 242 -6.03 -18.63 43.43
CA ASN A 242 -7.26 -18.92 44.15
C ASN A 242 -8.49 -18.79 43.24
N TYR A 243 -8.50 -17.81 42.32
CA TYR A 243 -9.54 -17.70 41.30
C TYR A 243 -9.51 -18.86 40.29
N SER A 244 -8.33 -19.27 39.80
CA SER A 244 -8.18 -20.43 38.91
C SER A 244 -8.65 -21.74 39.54
N HIS A 245 -8.34 -21.98 40.83
CA HIS A 245 -8.87 -23.13 41.55
C HIS A 245 -10.41 -23.09 41.65
N ALA A 246 -10.99 -21.95 42.03
CA ALA A 246 -12.44 -21.79 42.12
C ALA A 246 -13.13 -21.98 40.74
N LEU A 247 -12.50 -21.57 39.64
CA LEU A 247 -12.98 -21.86 38.27
C LEU A 247 -12.95 -23.36 37.96
N SER A 248 -11.92 -24.10 38.40
CA SER A 248 -11.80 -25.54 38.15
C SER A 248 -12.81 -26.39 38.91
N GLU A 249 -13.33 -25.88 40.04
CA GLU A 249 -14.34 -26.55 40.88
C GLU A 249 -15.78 -26.07 40.63
N LEU A 250 -15.97 -25.18 39.64
CA LEU A 250 -17.23 -24.48 39.35
C LEU A 250 -18.42 -25.43 39.19
N LYS A 251 -19.49 -25.17 39.95
CA LYS A 251 -20.81 -25.81 39.80
C LYS A 251 -21.87 -24.77 39.47
N ALA A 252 -22.90 -25.19 38.72
CA ALA A 252 -24.00 -24.30 38.34
C ALA A 252 -24.71 -23.76 39.59
N GLY A 253 -24.82 -22.43 39.68
CA GLY A 253 -25.45 -21.73 40.81
C GLY A 253 -24.50 -21.23 41.91
N ASP A 254 -23.18 -21.47 41.80
CA ASP A 254 -22.22 -20.96 42.77
C ASP A 254 -21.99 -19.44 42.61
N SER A 255 -22.36 -18.66 43.64
CA SER A 255 -22.12 -17.21 43.68
C SER A 255 -20.75 -16.82 44.25
N ALA A 256 -20.01 -17.75 44.89
CA ALA A 256 -18.70 -17.45 45.48
C ALA A 256 -17.67 -17.12 44.39
N ILE A 257 -17.80 -17.70 43.20
CA ILE A 257 -16.93 -17.40 42.05
C ILE A 257 -17.00 -15.94 41.62
N ILE A 258 -18.14 -15.27 41.78
CA ILE A 258 -18.31 -13.84 41.40
C ILE A 258 -17.40 -12.98 42.27
N ARG A 259 -17.37 -13.24 43.58
CA ARG A 259 -16.46 -12.55 44.51
C ARG A 259 -14.98 -12.84 44.21
N MET A 260 -14.65 -14.07 43.84
CA MET A 260 -13.28 -14.44 43.46
C MET A 260 -12.84 -13.77 42.14
N LYS A 261 -13.76 -13.67 41.17
CA LYS A 261 -13.59 -12.91 39.93
C LYS A 261 -13.36 -11.43 40.21
N GLU A 262 -14.20 -10.80 41.03
CA GLU A 262 -14.05 -9.39 41.42
C GLU A 262 -12.71 -9.11 42.10
N LEU A 263 -12.23 -10.01 42.98
CA LEU A 263 -10.91 -9.88 43.61
C LEU A 263 -9.77 -9.98 42.58
N ALA A 264 -9.84 -10.93 41.65
CA ALA A 264 -8.84 -11.09 40.59
C ALA A 264 -8.85 -9.92 39.58
N GLU A 265 -10.02 -9.42 39.20
CA GLU A 265 -10.18 -8.23 38.35
C GLU A 265 -9.64 -6.98 39.04
N ASN A 266 -10.01 -6.71 40.29
CA ASN A 266 -9.51 -5.55 41.03
C ASN A 266 -7.99 -5.59 41.23
N ALA A 267 -7.40 -6.78 41.41
CA ALA A 267 -5.96 -6.97 41.48
C ALA A 267 -5.27 -6.71 40.12
N MET A 268 -5.81 -7.24 39.03
CA MET A 268 -5.31 -6.97 37.67
C MET A 268 -5.42 -5.48 37.29
N TYR A 269 -6.54 -4.84 37.62
CA TYR A 269 -6.79 -3.43 37.32
C TYR A 269 -5.93 -2.44 38.15
N GLN A 270 -5.08 -2.92 39.08
CA GLN A 270 -4.02 -2.07 39.66
C GLN A 270 -2.89 -1.75 38.68
N GLY A 271 -2.64 -2.64 37.69
CA GLY A 271 -1.57 -2.48 36.69
C GLY A 271 -2.07 -2.38 35.24
N VAL A 272 -3.34 -2.73 34.99
CA VAL A 272 -3.95 -2.74 33.65
C VAL A 272 -5.12 -1.75 33.61
N SER A 273 -5.23 -0.97 32.54
CA SER A 273 -6.44 -0.19 32.24
C SER A 273 -7.07 -0.68 30.92
N ARG A 274 -8.40 -0.84 30.91
CA ARG A 274 -9.17 -1.23 29.73
C ARG A 274 -10.26 -0.18 29.47
N THR A 275 -10.24 0.40 28.28
CA THR A 275 -11.27 1.33 27.81
C THR A 275 -11.99 0.75 26.59
N GLU A 276 -13.28 1.00 26.49
CA GLU A 276 -14.12 0.59 25.38
C GLU A 276 -14.90 1.81 24.85
N ARG A 277 -15.23 1.82 23.55
CA ARG A 277 -15.96 2.96 22.98
C ARG A 277 -17.43 2.92 23.43
N ILE A 278 -17.86 3.96 24.13
CA ILE A 278 -19.20 4.09 24.75
C ILE A 278 -20.34 3.80 23.76
N SER A 279 -20.20 4.22 22.51
CA SER A 279 -21.17 3.98 21.42
C SER A 279 -21.45 2.49 21.12
N VAL A 280 -20.58 1.57 21.53
CA VAL A 280 -20.80 0.12 21.43
C VAL A 280 -21.89 -0.35 22.39
N MET A 281 -22.02 0.29 23.56
CA MET A 281 -22.89 -0.17 24.65
C MET A 281 -24.37 0.17 24.43
N ASP A 282 -24.68 1.34 23.85
CA ASP A 282 -26.06 1.80 23.66
C ASP A 282 -26.73 1.30 22.36
N SER A 283 -25.95 0.96 21.34
CA SER A 283 -26.48 0.74 19.97
C SER A 283 -26.60 -0.73 19.53
N GLY A 284 -25.87 -1.65 20.17
CA GLY A 284 -25.85 -3.07 19.79
C GLY A 284 -24.98 -3.35 18.56
N ASP A 285 -23.69 -3.57 18.82
CA ASP A 285 -22.64 -4.03 17.90
C ASP A 285 -22.37 -3.22 16.60
N TYR A 286 -21.12 -2.80 16.44
CA TYR A 286 -20.61 -2.18 15.22
C TYR A 286 -20.46 -3.15 14.03
N THR A 287 -20.79 -4.43 14.23
CA THR A 287 -20.68 -5.48 13.21
C THR A 287 -22.07 -5.90 12.75
N ASP A 288 -22.42 -5.56 11.50
CA ASP A 288 -23.56 -6.16 10.82
C ASP A 288 -23.26 -7.62 10.47
N ASP A 289 -23.66 -8.52 11.36
CA ASP A 289 -23.54 -9.98 11.20
C ASP A 289 -24.77 -10.59 10.51
N SER A 290 -25.74 -9.80 10.02
CA SER A 290 -26.99 -10.30 9.44
C SER A 290 -26.76 -11.29 8.30
N SER A 291 -25.65 -11.14 7.57
CA SER A 291 -25.16 -12.09 6.56
C SER A 291 -25.00 -13.54 7.05
N VAL A 292 -24.72 -13.78 8.33
CA VAL A 292 -24.60 -15.13 8.94
C VAL A 292 -25.92 -15.90 8.86
N LYS A 293 -27.07 -15.20 8.78
CA LYS A 293 -28.40 -15.82 8.63
C LYS A 293 -28.66 -16.33 7.20
N HIS A 294 -27.81 -15.96 6.24
CA HIS A 294 -27.94 -16.34 4.83
C HIS A 294 -26.95 -17.44 4.45
N HIS A 295 -27.48 -18.62 4.16
CA HIS A 295 -26.68 -19.78 3.76
C HIS A 295 -26.08 -19.58 2.35
N LEU A 296 -24.81 -19.96 2.19
CA LEU A 296 -24.15 -20.01 0.88
C LEU A 296 -24.89 -20.96 -0.07
N GLN A 297 -25.13 -20.50 -1.30
CA GLN A 297 -25.68 -21.34 -2.36
C GLN A 297 -24.59 -22.25 -2.93
N ILE A 298 -24.78 -23.57 -2.86
CA ILE A 298 -23.83 -24.58 -3.30
C ILE A 298 -24.26 -25.11 -4.68
N ASP A 299 -23.33 -25.11 -5.64
CA ASP A 299 -23.57 -25.64 -6.98
C ASP A 299 -23.15 -27.13 -7.07
N GLU A 300 -23.66 -27.88 -8.05
CA GLU A 300 -23.25 -29.26 -8.31
C GLU A 300 -21.73 -29.36 -8.53
N ASN A 301 -21.13 -28.34 -9.15
CA ASN A 301 -19.71 -28.28 -9.45
C ASN A 301 -18.82 -28.06 -8.21
N ASP A 302 -19.33 -27.49 -7.11
CA ASP A 302 -18.61 -27.49 -5.81
C ASP A 302 -18.29 -28.94 -5.40
N ILE A 303 -19.29 -29.84 -5.51
CA ILE A 303 -19.17 -31.26 -5.16
C ILE A 303 -18.37 -32.03 -6.22
N ASN A 304 -18.66 -31.81 -7.50
CA ASN A 304 -17.95 -32.51 -8.58
C ASN A 304 -16.45 -32.19 -8.60
N SER A 305 -16.03 -30.97 -8.21
CA SER A 305 -14.60 -30.63 -8.10
C SER A 305 -13.89 -31.46 -7.02
N TYR A 306 -14.52 -31.67 -5.86
CA TYR A 306 -14.03 -32.55 -4.80
C TYR A 306 -13.93 -34.01 -5.28
N ILE A 307 -14.96 -34.51 -5.97
CA ILE A 307 -14.98 -35.87 -6.53
C ILE A 307 -13.85 -36.08 -7.54
N GLN A 308 -13.60 -35.11 -8.44
CA GLN A 308 -12.50 -35.20 -9.42
C GLN A 308 -11.13 -35.27 -8.73
N MET A 309 -10.91 -34.45 -7.70
CA MET A 309 -9.63 -34.45 -6.96
C MET A 309 -9.46 -35.72 -6.11
N SER A 310 -10.53 -36.22 -5.50
CA SER A 310 -10.51 -37.49 -4.76
C SER A 310 -10.19 -38.68 -5.68
N ARG A 311 -10.78 -38.73 -6.88
CA ARG A 311 -10.48 -39.74 -7.91
C ARG A 311 -9.06 -39.62 -8.48
N LEU A 312 -8.47 -38.42 -8.49
CA LEU A 312 -7.08 -38.22 -8.89
C LEU A 312 -6.12 -38.78 -7.82
N LEU A 313 -6.42 -38.52 -6.54
CA LEU A 313 -5.62 -39.02 -5.40
C LEU A 313 -5.70 -40.53 -5.23
N SER A 314 -6.89 -41.13 -5.40
CA SER A 314 -7.08 -42.58 -5.26
C SER A 314 -6.37 -43.42 -6.34
N LYS A 315 -5.82 -42.79 -7.38
CA LYS A 315 -4.97 -43.40 -8.42
C LYS A 315 -3.46 -43.26 -8.12
N THR A 316 -3.08 -42.76 -6.94
CA THR A 316 -1.68 -42.57 -6.54
C THR A 316 -1.39 -43.34 -5.25
N ASP A 317 -0.12 -43.67 -4.98
CA ASP A 317 0.32 -44.37 -3.75
C ASP A 317 0.13 -43.55 -2.44
N SER A 318 -0.60 -42.44 -2.47
CA SER A 318 -0.77 -41.58 -1.31
C SER A 318 -1.92 -42.06 -0.42
N ASN A 319 -1.62 -42.44 0.83
CA ASN A 319 -2.61 -42.68 1.89
C ASN A 319 -3.34 -41.39 2.36
N HIS A 320 -3.32 -40.32 1.56
CA HIS A 320 -3.78 -38.99 1.96
C HIS A 320 -5.17 -38.73 1.35
N SER A 321 -6.18 -38.53 2.19
CA SER A 321 -7.46 -37.97 1.75
C SER A 321 -7.32 -36.47 1.46
N LEU A 322 -8.13 -35.95 0.55
CA LEU A 322 -8.19 -34.50 0.32
C LEU A 322 -8.88 -33.83 1.53
N PRO A 323 -8.24 -32.85 2.19
CA PRO A 323 -8.92 -32.07 3.22
C PRO A 323 -10.13 -31.36 2.62
N VAL A 324 -11.33 -31.60 3.17
CA VAL A 324 -12.58 -31.03 2.64
C VAL A 324 -12.53 -29.50 2.59
N ASP A 325 -11.84 -28.85 3.54
CA ASP A 325 -11.71 -27.39 3.53
C ASP A 325 -10.81 -26.86 2.40
N TYR A 326 -9.94 -27.67 1.78
CA TYR A 326 -9.20 -27.24 0.58
C TYR A 326 -10.16 -27.01 -0.58
N ALA A 327 -11.06 -27.96 -0.86
CA ALA A 327 -12.08 -27.83 -1.89
C ALA A 327 -13.07 -26.69 -1.59
N LYS A 328 -13.50 -26.55 -0.32
CA LYS A 328 -14.32 -25.41 0.12
C LYS A 328 -13.59 -24.06 -0.02
N SER A 329 -12.26 -24.04 0.02
CA SER A 329 -11.46 -22.82 -0.01
C SER A 329 -11.01 -22.38 -1.41
N CYS A 330 -10.80 -23.31 -2.36
CA CYS A 330 -10.15 -22.96 -3.62
C CYS A 330 -10.71 -23.77 -4.81
N PRO A 331 -11.36 -23.12 -5.80
CA PRO A 331 -11.68 -23.77 -7.08
C PRO A 331 -10.41 -24.00 -7.89
N TYR A 332 -10.45 -24.94 -8.85
CA TYR A 332 -9.30 -25.29 -9.69
C TYR A 332 -8.06 -25.64 -8.86
N LEU A 333 -8.23 -26.56 -7.91
CA LEU A 333 -7.21 -26.95 -6.92
C LEU A 333 -5.83 -27.17 -7.54
N MET A 334 -5.75 -27.95 -8.63
CA MET A 334 -4.48 -28.24 -9.27
C MET A 334 -3.86 -27.01 -9.96
N SER A 335 -4.64 -26.01 -10.36
CA SER A 335 -4.12 -24.72 -10.83
C SER A 335 -3.48 -23.86 -9.72
N PHE A 336 -4.01 -23.87 -8.50
CA PHE A 336 -3.62 -22.94 -7.43
C PHE A 336 -2.82 -23.54 -6.26
N MET A 337 -2.83 -24.86 -6.05
CA MET A 337 -2.06 -25.59 -5.01
C MET A 337 -0.53 -25.64 -5.27
N LYS A 338 0.06 -24.59 -5.85
CA LYS A 338 1.51 -24.49 -6.08
C LYS A 338 2.25 -24.39 -4.73
N LYS A 339 3.21 -25.30 -4.52
CA LYS A 339 3.97 -25.57 -3.27
C LYS A 339 3.22 -26.33 -2.16
N TYR A 340 2.06 -26.93 -2.44
CA TYR A 340 1.37 -27.78 -1.46
C TYR A 340 1.86 -29.23 -1.56
N LYS A 341 2.21 -29.86 -0.42
CA LYS A 341 2.71 -31.23 -0.34
C LYS A 341 1.89 -32.25 -1.15
N ILE A 342 0.56 -32.16 -1.08
CA ILE A 342 -0.38 -33.00 -1.85
C ILE A 342 -0.12 -32.91 -3.36
N LYS A 343 0.00 -31.68 -3.90
CA LYS A 343 0.27 -31.50 -5.33
C LYS A 343 1.67 -31.99 -5.71
N GLU A 344 2.66 -31.78 -4.85
CA GLU A 344 4.03 -32.28 -5.08
C GLU A 344 4.10 -33.82 -5.07
N GLN A 345 3.30 -34.50 -4.25
CA GLN A 345 3.17 -35.95 -4.27
C GLN A 345 2.52 -36.44 -5.58
N ILE A 346 1.42 -35.81 -6.01
CA ILE A 346 0.78 -36.09 -7.31
C ILE A 346 1.78 -35.90 -8.46
N GLU A 347 2.52 -34.79 -8.48
CA GLU A 347 3.52 -34.50 -9.52
C GLU A 347 4.68 -35.52 -9.50
N LYS A 348 5.17 -35.92 -8.32
CA LYS A 348 6.19 -36.99 -8.16
C LYS A 348 5.71 -38.36 -8.62
N TYR A 349 4.44 -38.70 -8.40
CA TYR A 349 3.85 -39.97 -8.87
C TYR A 349 3.77 -39.99 -10.40
N TYR A 350 3.12 -38.99 -11.00
CA TYR A 350 2.91 -38.97 -12.45
C TYR A 350 4.19 -38.66 -13.26
N ILE A 351 5.28 -38.16 -12.65
CA ILE A 351 6.62 -38.15 -13.27
C ILE A 351 7.15 -39.59 -13.50
N LYS A 352 6.82 -40.54 -12.62
CA LYS A 352 7.20 -41.95 -12.77
C LYS A 352 6.20 -42.72 -13.65
N HIS A 353 4.93 -42.32 -13.63
CA HIS A 353 3.81 -42.96 -14.32
C HIS A 353 3.07 -41.99 -15.29
N PRO A 354 3.70 -41.41 -16.33
CA PRO A 354 3.07 -40.35 -17.12
C PRO A 354 1.84 -40.80 -17.92
N ASP A 355 1.82 -42.06 -18.38
CA ASP A 355 0.74 -42.64 -19.18
C ASP A 355 -0.54 -42.92 -18.38
N GLU A 356 -0.44 -43.01 -17.05
CA GLU A 356 -1.59 -43.21 -16.15
C GLU A 356 -2.35 -41.90 -15.88
N PHE A 357 -1.81 -40.75 -16.31
CA PHE A 357 -2.42 -39.44 -16.08
C PHE A 357 -3.64 -39.20 -17.00
N GLY A 358 -4.83 -39.22 -16.39
CA GLY A 358 -6.13 -39.13 -17.06
C GLY A 358 -6.34 -37.91 -17.97
N SER A 359 -7.38 -37.96 -18.80
CA SER A 359 -7.67 -36.90 -19.78
C SER A 359 -8.12 -35.58 -19.13
N GLU A 360 -7.93 -34.44 -19.81
CA GLU A 360 -8.39 -33.13 -19.30
C GLU A 360 -9.89 -33.13 -18.99
N ARG A 361 -10.69 -33.92 -19.73
CA ARG A 361 -12.15 -34.00 -19.57
C ARG A 361 -12.57 -34.64 -18.25
N GLU A 362 -11.83 -35.63 -17.76
CA GLU A 362 -12.13 -36.32 -16.49
C GLU A 362 -11.91 -35.45 -15.25
N GLN A 363 -11.06 -34.43 -15.37
CA GLN A 363 -10.59 -33.58 -14.27
C GLN A 363 -10.69 -32.07 -14.60
N CYS A 364 -11.64 -31.70 -15.45
CA CYS A 364 -11.76 -30.35 -16.02
C CYS A 364 -12.07 -29.24 -15.00
N LEU A 365 -12.55 -29.58 -13.80
CA LEU A 365 -12.81 -28.63 -12.72
C LEU A 365 -11.57 -28.41 -11.82
N LEU A 366 -10.51 -29.21 -11.98
CA LEU A 366 -9.25 -29.05 -11.25
C LEU A 366 -8.30 -28.03 -11.89
N TRP A 367 -8.54 -27.67 -13.16
CA TRP A 367 -7.61 -26.89 -13.98
C TRP A 367 -8.29 -25.69 -14.64
N LEU A 368 -7.60 -24.55 -14.66
CA LEU A 368 -8.01 -23.39 -15.44
C LEU A 368 -7.84 -23.63 -16.94
N ASN A 369 -8.92 -23.43 -17.68
CA ASN A 369 -8.91 -23.54 -19.13
C ASN A 369 -8.42 -22.23 -19.78
N ARG A 370 -7.16 -22.23 -20.23
CA ARG A 370 -6.51 -21.08 -20.89
C ARG A 370 -7.28 -20.59 -22.13
N ASN A 371 -7.97 -21.48 -22.86
CA ASN A 371 -8.72 -21.09 -24.06
C ASN A 371 -10.01 -20.32 -23.73
N LYS A 372 -10.73 -20.71 -22.67
CA LYS A 372 -11.87 -19.94 -22.13
C LYS A 372 -11.42 -18.56 -21.67
N ILE A 373 -10.35 -18.49 -20.88
CA ILE A 373 -9.78 -17.22 -20.40
C ILE A 373 -9.39 -16.34 -21.59
N ASN A 374 -8.75 -16.90 -22.63
CA ASN A 374 -8.37 -16.12 -23.81
C ASN A 374 -9.54 -15.48 -24.55
N LYS A 375 -10.74 -16.06 -24.48
CA LYS A 375 -11.96 -15.55 -25.12
C LYS A 375 -12.79 -14.61 -24.25
N TYR A 376 -12.44 -14.45 -22.97
CA TYR A 376 -13.33 -13.89 -21.95
C TYR A 376 -14.63 -14.70 -21.78
N ASP A 377 -14.55 -16.03 -21.86
CA ASP A 377 -15.68 -16.93 -21.59
C ASP A 377 -15.96 -17.04 -20.08
N GLU A 378 -17.19 -17.36 -19.69
CA GLU A 378 -17.50 -17.67 -18.28
C GLU A 378 -16.82 -18.97 -17.81
N LEU A 379 -16.20 -18.91 -16.63
CA LEU A 379 -15.56 -20.06 -15.99
C LEU A 379 -16.59 -20.80 -15.12
N PRO A 380 -16.58 -22.15 -15.07
CA PRO A 380 -17.47 -22.92 -14.21
C PRO A 380 -17.46 -22.45 -12.75
N LYS A 381 -18.64 -22.14 -12.23
CA LYS A 381 -18.84 -21.91 -10.79
C LYS A 381 -18.47 -23.20 -10.07
N THR A 382 -17.52 -23.13 -9.14
CA THR A 382 -16.85 -24.30 -8.53
C THR A 382 -16.50 -24.03 -7.06
N ASN A 383 -16.95 -22.90 -6.51
CA ASN A 383 -16.69 -22.48 -5.15
C ASN A 383 -17.71 -21.44 -4.69
N ALA A 384 -18.65 -21.84 -3.83
CA ALA A 384 -19.70 -20.98 -3.29
C ALA A 384 -19.17 -19.72 -2.57
N ARG A 385 -18.03 -19.81 -1.88
CA ARG A 385 -17.40 -18.65 -1.20
C ARG A 385 -16.93 -17.59 -2.20
N LEU A 386 -16.39 -18.02 -3.36
CA LEU A 386 -15.98 -17.13 -4.45
C LEU A 386 -17.17 -16.45 -5.14
N GLU A 387 -18.27 -17.16 -5.35
CA GLU A 387 -19.47 -16.57 -5.94
C GLU A 387 -20.09 -15.51 -5.00
N ALA A 388 -20.15 -15.77 -3.69
CA ALA A 388 -20.58 -14.78 -2.69
C ALA A 388 -19.64 -13.56 -2.63
N LEU A 389 -18.32 -13.76 -2.73
CA LEU A 389 -17.36 -12.65 -2.82
C LEU A 389 -17.57 -11.83 -4.10
N LYS A 390 -17.79 -12.47 -5.25
CA LYS A 390 -18.07 -11.76 -6.53
C LYS A 390 -19.34 -10.93 -6.44
N GLU A 391 -20.41 -11.45 -5.83
CA GLU A 391 -21.67 -10.74 -5.65
C GLU A 391 -21.47 -9.42 -4.88
N LYS A 392 -20.75 -9.46 -3.75
CA LYS A 392 -20.38 -8.25 -3.00
C LYS A 392 -19.40 -7.36 -3.75
N ALA A 393 -18.38 -7.94 -4.40
CA ALA A 393 -17.36 -7.20 -5.13
C ALA A 393 -17.93 -6.44 -6.34
N PHE A 394 -18.97 -6.94 -7.01
CA PHE A 394 -19.59 -6.30 -8.19
C PHE A 394 -20.97 -5.67 -7.93
N THR A 395 -21.35 -5.52 -6.65
CA THR A 395 -22.59 -4.84 -6.25
C THR A 395 -22.69 -3.45 -6.90
N GLY A 396 -23.87 -3.07 -7.41
CA GLY A 396 -24.10 -1.77 -8.06
C GLY A 396 -23.46 -1.60 -9.45
N GLY A 397 -22.81 -2.63 -10.01
CA GLY A 397 -22.04 -2.52 -11.25
C GLY A 397 -20.60 -2.06 -11.04
N ALA A 398 -20.03 -2.37 -9.88
CA ALA A 398 -18.71 -1.91 -9.46
C ALA A 398 -17.54 -2.43 -10.30
N GLU A 399 -17.75 -3.37 -11.24
CA GLU A 399 -16.75 -3.69 -12.27
C GLU A 399 -16.37 -2.46 -13.12
N LYS A 400 -17.27 -1.47 -13.18
CA LYS A 400 -17.11 -0.20 -13.91
C LYS A 400 -16.57 0.95 -13.06
N TYR A 401 -16.29 0.76 -11.77
CA TYR A 401 -15.78 1.84 -10.93
C TYR A 401 -14.25 1.92 -11.07
N LEU A 402 -13.73 3.11 -11.30
CA LEU A 402 -12.28 3.39 -11.31
C LEU A 402 -11.81 3.88 -9.93
N TRP A 403 -12.71 4.48 -9.15
CA TRP A 403 -12.52 4.86 -7.75
C TRP A 403 -13.69 4.42 -6.87
N ILE A 404 -13.47 4.39 -5.56
CA ILE A 404 -14.50 4.26 -4.54
C ILE A 404 -15.37 5.54 -4.57
N PRO A 405 -16.71 5.42 -4.62
CA PRO A 405 -17.59 6.58 -4.61
C PRO A 405 -17.34 7.42 -3.34
N PRO A 406 -17.28 8.76 -3.45
CA PRO A 406 -17.03 9.61 -2.29
C PRO A 406 -18.15 9.47 -1.24
N SER A 407 -17.77 9.56 0.03
CA SER A 407 -18.70 9.47 1.17
C SER A 407 -19.69 10.63 1.19
N LEU A 408 -19.30 11.80 0.67
CA LEU A 408 -20.12 13.00 0.54
C LEU A 408 -19.99 13.60 -0.88
N PRO A 409 -20.73 13.08 -1.88
CA PRO A 409 -20.71 13.64 -3.24
C PRO A 409 -21.37 15.03 -3.26
N TYR A 410 -20.80 15.97 -4.03
CA TYR A 410 -21.31 17.35 -4.13
C TYR A 410 -22.59 17.50 -4.96
N TYR A 411 -23.02 16.45 -5.67
CA TYR A 411 -24.28 16.36 -6.39
C TYR A 411 -24.63 14.88 -6.60
N GLU A 412 -25.86 14.58 -7.05
CA GLU A 412 -26.26 13.20 -7.33
C GLU A 412 -25.38 12.57 -8.44
N MET A 413 -24.72 11.46 -8.11
CA MET A 413 -23.86 10.73 -9.05
C MET A 413 -24.69 10.08 -10.17
N GLN A 414 -24.14 10.09 -11.39
CA GLN A 414 -24.79 9.61 -12.61
C GLN A 414 -23.95 8.53 -13.31
N GLY A 415 -24.26 8.25 -14.57
CA GLY A 415 -23.46 7.36 -15.43
C GLY A 415 -23.19 6.00 -14.79
N ALA A 416 -21.92 5.61 -14.70
CA ALA A 416 -21.51 4.37 -14.05
C ALA A 416 -21.83 4.35 -12.54
N TYR A 417 -21.81 5.50 -11.86
CA TYR A 417 -21.88 5.62 -10.40
C TYR A 417 -23.30 5.76 -9.83
N LYS A 418 -24.34 5.81 -10.68
CA LYS A 418 -25.74 6.03 -10.25
C LYS A 418 -26.22 5.11 -9.12
N ASN A 419 -25.82 3.84 -9.13
CA ASN A 419 -26.23 2.82 -8.15
C ASN A 419 -25.11 2.46 -7.15
N SER A 420 -24.16 3.38 -6.92
CA SER A 420 -22.92 3.08 -6.17
C SER A 420 -22.97 3.31 -4.67
N LYS A 421 -24.09 3.84 -4.14
CA LYS A 421 -24.27 4.14 -2.72
C LYS A 421 -24.04 2.89 -1.86
N GLY A 422 -23.11 2.98 -0.90
CA GLY A 422 -22.75 1.88 0.00
C GLY A 422 -21.68 0.93 -0.53
N PHE A 423 -21.17 1.12 -1.76
CA PHE A 423 -20.01 0.38 -2.24
C PHE A 423 -18.76 0.69 -1.38
N SER A 424 -17.94 -0.31 -1.14
CA SER A 424 -16.72 -0.20 -0.34
C SER A 424 -15.74 -1.31 -0.71
N LYS A 425 -14.46 -1.12 -0.36
CA LYS A 425 -13.46 -2.17 -0.51
C LYS A 425 -13.74 -3.34 0.42
N ILE A 426 -13.25 -4.52 0.03
CA ILE A 426 -13.40 -5.79 0.74
C ILE A 426 -12.03 -6.31 1.16
N LEU A 427 -11.87 -6.61 2.45
CA LEU A 427 -10.70 -7.28 3.00
C LEU A 427 -11.04 -8.74 3.32
N VAL A 428 -10.34 -9.68 2.69
CA VAL A 428 -10.62 -11.12 2.78
C VAL A 428 -9.48 -11.84 3.50
N PHE A 429 -9.81 -12.54 4.59
CA PHE A 429 -8.84 -13.30 5.38
C PHE A 429 -8.99 -14.80 5.15
N SER A 430 -7.91 -15.49 4.81
CA SER A 430 -7.89 -16.94 4.58
C SER A 430 -6.80 -17.65 5.38
N ALA A 431 -7.06 -18.89 5.80
CA ALA A 431 -6.07 -19.77 6.37
C ALA A 431 -5.04 -20.27 5.33
N TRP A 432 -5.32 -20.20 4.03
CA TRP A 432 -4.58 -20.91 2.98
C TRP A 432 -3.90 -19.97 1.97
N GLU A 433 -2.59 -20.12 1.76
CA GLU A 433 -1.80 -19.32 0.80
C GLU A 433 -2.23 -19.42 -0.68
N MET A 434 -2.97 -20.46 -1.07
CA MET A 434 -3.55 -20.56 -2.41
C MET A 434 -4.67 -19.53 -2.63
N VAL A 435 -5.41 -19.15 -1.59
CA VAL A 435 -6.63 -18.34 -1.69
C VAL A 435 -6.35 -16.89 -2.10
N PRO A 436 -5.40 -16.14 -1.51
CA PRO A 436 -5.08 -14.77 -1.97
C PRO A 436 -4.71 -14.69 -3.45
N ARG A 437 -3.97 -15.68 -3.95
CA ARG A 437 -3.56 -15.78 -5.36
C ARG A 437 -4.75 -16.13 -6.26
N MET A 438 -5.63 -17.01 -5.81
CA MET A 438 -6.86 -17.39 -6.49
C MET A 438 -7.85 -16.22 -6.59
N ILE A 439 -8.12 -15.51 -5.48
CA ILE A 439 -9.01 -14.34 -5.46
C ILE A 439 -8.45 -13.24 -6.37
N GLY A 440 -7.17 -12.91 -6.21
CA GLY A 440 -6.51 -11.87 -7.01
C GLY A 440 -6.57 -12.14 -8.53
N ALA A 441 -6.49 -13.41 -8.93
CA ALA A 441 -6.62 -13.85 -10.31
C ALA A 441 -8.09 -13.89 -10.80
N LEU A 442 -8.97 -14.63 -10.10
CA LEU A 442 -10.32 -14.95 -10.61
C LEU A 442 -11.30 -13.78 -10.49
N VAL A 443 -11.21 -12.96 -9.44
CA VAL A 443 -12.06 -11.76 -9.33
C VAL A 443 -11.60 -10.70 -10.34
N SER A 444 -10.29 -10.53 -10.56
CA SER A 444 -9.78 -9.63 -11.60
C SER A 444 -10.11 -10.10 -13.02
N TYR A 445 -10.04 -11.41 -13.30
CA TYR A 445 -10.51 -11.98 -14.56
C TYR A 445 -12.00 -11.70 -14.77
N GLU A 446 -12.84 -11.87 -13.74
CA GLU A 446 -14.28 -11.62 -13.83
C GLU A 446 -14.57 -10.13 -14.09
N ALA A 447 -13.87 -9.22 -13.43
CA ALA A 447 -13.95 -7.78 -13.70
C ALA A 447 -13.57 -7.43 -15.15
N GLU A 448 -12.50 -8.04 -15.68
CA GLU A 448 -12.14 -7.89 -17.10
C GLU A 448 -13.17 -8.53 -18.05
N ARG A 449 -13.76 -9.67 -17.69
CA ARG A 449 -14.79 -10.37 -18.47
C ARG A 449 -16.02 -9.49 -18.65
N LEU A 450 -16.51 -8.92 -17.56
CA LEU A 450 -17.69 -8.05 -17.54
C LEU A 450 -17.45 -6.68 -18.21
N THR A 451 -16.19 -6.28 -18.40
CA THR A 451 -15.78 -5.03 -19.04
C THR A 451 -15.16 -5.25 -20.43
N VAL A 452 -13.85 -5.49 -20.52
CA VAL A 452 -13.11 -5.73 -21.77
C VAL A 452 -13.74 -6.88 -22.57
N GLY A 453 -14.06 -8.00 -21.92
CA GLY A 453 -14.72 -9.15 -22.55
C GLY A 453 -16.08 -8.81 -23.14
N LYS A 454 -16.92 -8.08 -22.39
CA LYS A 454 -18.22 -7.60 -22.85
C LYS A 454 -18.10 -6.67 -24.07
N LEU A 455 -17.12 -5.76 -24.06
CA LEU A 455 -16.86 -4.87 -25.21
C LEU A 455 -16.38 -5.67 -26.43
N VAL A 456 -15.46 -6.63 -26.25
CA VAL A 456 -14.97 -7.53 -27.32
C VAL A 456 -16.12 -8.30 -27.99
N HIS A 457 -17.08 -8.79 -27.22
CA HIS A 457 -18.24 -9.51 -27.76
C HIS A 457 -19.25 -8.62 -28.50
N GLN A 458 -19.19 -7.30 -28.36
CA GLN A 458 -20.01 -6.34 -29.11
C GLN A 458 -19.42 -5.97 -30.48
N ILE A 459 -18.17 -6.34 -30.77
CA ILE A 459 -17.48 -6.01 -32.03
C ILE A 459 -17.98 -6.90 -33.19
N LYS A 460 -18.48 -6.27 -34.25
CA LYS A 460 -18.80 -6.97 -35.51
C LYS A 460 -17.52 -7.45 -36.20
N ASN A 461 -17.56 -8.62 -36.83
CA ASN A 461 -16.42 -9.53 -37.12
C ASN A 461 -15.12 -8.99 -37.78
N GLN A 462 -15.03 -7.75 -38.27
CA GLN A 462 -13.90 -7.30 -39.10
C GLN A 462 -12.63 -6.89 -38.33
N ASP A 463 -12.69 -6.60 -37.01
CA ASP A 463 -11.55 -6.10 -36.21
C ASP A 463 -11.16 -6.97 -34.99
N LYS A 464 -11.21 -8.31 -35.10
CA LYS A 464 -10.85 -9.23 -34.00
C LYS A 464 -9.33 -9.37 -33.70
N LYS A 465 -8.51 -8.37 -34.05
CA LYS A 465 -7.06 -8.42 -33.83
C LYS A 465 -6.71 -8.03 -32.40
N ASN A 466 -5.93 -8.86 -31.71
CA ASN A 466 -5.48 -8.63 -30.32
C ASN A 466 -6.62 -8.49 -29.28
N THR A 467 -7.80 -9.05 -29.56
CA THR A 467 -8.95 -9.04 -28.65
C THR A 467 -8.93 -10.16 -27.61
N GLY A 468 -7.95 -11.07 -27.66
CA GLY A 468 -7.82 -12.15 -26.68
C GLY A 468 -7.15 -11.71 -25.38
N TYR A 469 -7.50 -12.36 -24.26
CA TYR A 469 -6.96 -12.03 -22.93
C TYR A 469 -5.43 -12.03 -22.86
N PHE A 470 -4.76 -12.95 -23.59
CA PHE A 470 -3.30 -13.07 -23.62
C PHE A 470 -2.65 -12.32 -24.79
N ALA A 471 -3.35 -11.37 -25.41
CA ALA A 471 -2.73 -10.48 -26.41
C ALA A 471 -1.57 -9.68 -25.80
N ASP A 472 -0.56 -9.37 -26.61
CA ASP A 472 0.58 -8.54 -26.20
C ASP A 472 0.11 -7.18 -25.67
N GLY A 473 0.60 -6.80 -24.49
CA GLY A 473 0.18 -5.59 -23.78
C GLY A 473 0.41 -4.30 -24.56
N SER A 474 1.37 -4.28 -25.51
CA SER A 474 1.58 -3.11 -26.37
C SER A 474 0.47 -2.89 -27.42
N ARG A 475 -0.35 -3.92 -27.68
CA ARG A 475 -1.36 -3.98 -28.76
C ARG A 475 -2.74 -4.49 -28.31
N ARG A 476 -2.94 -4.73 -27.01
CA ARG A 476 -4.18 -5.24 -26.42
C ARG A 476 -5.37 -4.32 -26.74
N TYR A 477 -6.52 -4.93 -26.98
CA TYR A 477 -7.79 -4.21 -27.15
C TYR A 477 -8.49 -3.97 -25.78
N PRO A 478 -9.18 -2.82 -25.60
CA PRO A 478 -9.16 -1.65 -26.46
C PRO A 478 -7.80 -0.93 -26.38
N VAL A 479 -7.39 -0.33 -27.50
CA VAL A 479 -6.11 0.39 -27.58
C VAL A 479 -6.20 1.74 -26.86
N ALA A 480 -5.13 2.09 -26.17
CA ALA A 480 -4.93 3.36 -25.50
C ALA A 480 -5.08 4.57 -26.45
N ARG A 481 -6.11 5.40 -26.24
CA ARG A 481 -6.48 6.55 -27.09
C ARG A 481 -5.94 7.90 -26.59
N LEU A 482 -5.64 8.03 -25.30
CA LEU A 482 -5.16 9.29 -24.67
C LEU A 482 -3.64 9.38 -24.82
N ARG A 483 -3.14 9.65 -26.03
CA ARG A 483 -1.69 9.71 -26.32
C ARG A 483 -1.31 10.94 -27.14
N PHE A 484 -0.31 11.66 -26.66
CA PHE A 484 0.36 12.76 -27.37
C PHE A 484 1.23 12.17 -28.51
N ASN A 485 0.64 12.01 -29.68
CA ASN A 485 1.26 11.36 -30.84
C ASN A 485 1.64 12.39 -31.90
N VAL A 486 2.79 12.21 -32.54
CA VAL A 486 3.19 12.97 -33.73
C VAL A 486 3.08 12.07 -34.96
N SER A 487 2.46 12.57 -36.02
CA SER A 487 2.25 11.83 -37.28
C SER A 487 2.56 12.76 -38.45
N ASN A 488 3.49 12.37 -39.32
CA ASN A 488 3.96 13.16 -40.47
C ASN A 488 4.45 14.59 -40.10
N GLY A 489 4.97 14.77 -38.89
CA GLY A 489 5.40 16.08 -38.36
C GLY A 489 4.29 16.88 -37.68
N GLU A 490 3.01 16.49 -37.83
CA GLU A 490 1.89 17.14 -37.15
C GLU A 490 1.60 16.49 -35.79
N VAL A 491 1.30 17.32 -34.79
CA VAL A 491 0.81 16.89 -33.48
C VAL A 491 -0.67 16.51 -33.54
N ARG A 492 -1.03 15.36 -32.96
CA ARG A 492 -2.41 14.86 -32.92
C ARG A 492 -2.83 14.57 -31.47
N GLY A 493 -3.98 15.14 -31.09
CA GLY A 493 -4.53 15.02 -29.73
C GLY A 493 -4.33 16.27 -28.87
N MET A 494 -4.21 17.47 -29.45
CA MET A 494 -4.12 18.73 -28.68
C MET A 494 -5.28 18.94 -27.70
N SER A 495 -6.47 18.37 -27.99
CA SER A 495 -7.62 18.38 -27.06
C SER A 495 -7.37 17.65 -25.74
N LEU A 496 -6.33 16.81 -25.62
CA LEU A 496 -5.94 16.20 -24.35
C LEU A 496 -5.52 17.22 -23.28
N PHE A 497 -5.16 18.45 -23.67
CA PHE A 497 -4.97 19.55 -22.71
C PHE A 497 -6.24 19.90 -21.94
N ALA A 498 -7.45 19.55 -22.42
CA ALA A 498 -8.68 19.67 -21.65
C ALA A 498 -8.69 18.82 -20.35
N LEU A 499 -7.85 17.78 -20.26
CA LEU A 499 -7.68 16.94 -19.07
C LEU A 499 -6.47 17.36 -18.19
N LEU A 500 -5.51 18.10 -18.76
CA LEU A 500 -4.21 18.40 -18.14
C LEU A 500 -4.00 19.87 -17.79
N TYR A 501 -4.74 20.81 -18.39
CA TYR A 501 -4.55 22.23 -18.15
C TYR A 501 -5.34 22.68 -16.89
N PRO A 502 -4.67 23.14 -15.82
CA PRO A 502 -5.31 23.62 -14.60
C PRO A 502 -5.81 25.06 -14.80
N SER A 503 -6.89 25.22 -15.56
CA SER A 503 -7.44 26.54 -15.86
C SER A 503 -7.99 27.21 -14.61
N LYS A 504 -7.46 28.40 -14.29
CA LYS A 504 -7.84 29.16 -13.09
C LYS A 504 -9.28 29.65 -13.17
N THR A 505 -9.65 30.26 -14.30
CA THR A 505 -10.97 30.82 -14.57
C THR A 505 -12.04 29.74 -14.55
N LEU A 506 -11.79 28.58 -15.18
CA LEU A 506 -12.71 27.44 -15.09
C LEU A 506 -12.75 26.84 -13.67
N SER A 507 -11.64 26.89 -12.92
CA SER A 507 -11.66 26.47 -11.51
C SER A 507 -12.57 27.37 -10.67
N ASP A 508 -12.48 28.70 -10.83
CA ASP A 508 -13.26 29.71 -10.09
C ASP A 508 -14.75 29.80 -10.51
N MET A 509 -15.15 29.17 -11.64
CA MET A 509 -16.56 29.15 -12.08
C MET A 509 -17.49 28.28 -11.22
N TYR A 510 -16.95 27.28 -10.51
CA TYR A 510 -17.70 26.37 -9.65
C TYR A 510 -17.04 26.27 -8.28
N LEU A 511 -17.82 26.51 -7.22
CA LEU A 511 -17.40 26.53 -5.83
C LEU A 511 -18.10 25.36 -5.10
N PRO A 512 -17.43 24.19 -4.95
CA PRO A 512 -18.13 22.96 -4.58
C PRO A 512 -18.79 23.01 -3.20
N ILE A 513 -18.12 23.64 -2.23
CA ILE A 513 -18.60 23.77 -0.85
C ILE A 513 -19.82 24.69 -0.77
N GLU A 514 -19.87 25.76 -1.55
CA GLU A 514 -21.05 26.65 -1.61
C GLU A 514 -22.25 25.91 -2.21
N SER A 515 -22.07 25.24 -3.35
CA SER A 515 -23.12 24.44 -3.99
C SER A 515 -23.63 23.30 -3.09
N LEU A 516 -22.74 22.64 -2.35
CA LEU A 516 -23.11 21.62 -1.35
C LEU A 516 -23.95 22.20 -0.22
N ASN A 517 -23.52 23.34 0.36
CA ASN A 517 -24.22 24.01 1.45
C ASN A 517 -25.59 24.57 1.01
N ASN A 518 -25.71 24.97 -0.25
CA ASN A 518 -26.97 25.39 -0.87
C ASN A 518 -27.88 24.21 -1.29
N HIS A 519 -27.39 22.97 -1.19
CA HIS A 519 -28.04 21.75 -1.68
C HIS A 519 -28.42 21.82 -3.18
N GLU A 520 -27.54 22.40 -4.00
CA GLU A 520 -27.76 22.55 -5.44
C GLU A 520 -27.73 21.21 -6.18
N SER A 521 -28.68 20.99 -7.09
CA SER A 521 -28.65 19.84 -8.00
C SER A 521 -27.65 20.05 -9.14
N LEU A 522 -27.19 18.95 -9.76
CA LEU A 522 -26.26 19.02 -10.90
C LEU A 522 -26.80 19.92 -12.02
N GLU A 523 -28.11 19.89 -12.30
CA GLU A 523 -28.74 20.75 -13.31
C GLU A 523 -28.63 22.25 -12.98
N VAL A 524 -28.74 22.62 -11.71
CA VAL A 524 -28.59 24.01 -11.24
C VAL A 524 -27.11 24.45 -11.35
N ILE A 525 -26.19 23.59 -10.92
CA ILE A 525 -24.74 23.82 -11.03
C ILE A 525 -24.35 24.01 -12.50
N GLU A 526 -24.76 23.10 -13.38
CA GLU A 526 -24.50 23.20 -14.82
C GLU A 526 -25.12 24.47 -15.42
N LYS A 527 -26.33 24.86 -15.01
CA LYS A 527 -26.98 26.10 -15.49
C LYS A 527 -26.18 27.35 -15.07
N SER A 528 -25.69 27.39 -13.83
CA SER A 528 -24.86 28.46 -13.29
C SER A 528 -23.52 28.57 -14.05
N VAL A 529 -22.80 27.45 -14.20
CA VAL A 529 -21.53 27.38 -14.94
C VAL A 529 -21.72 27.76 -16.42
N ARG A 530 -22.80 27.27 -17.05
CA ARG A 530 -23.14 27.55 -18.46
C ARG A 530 -23.42 29.04 -18.72
N LEU A 531 -23.97 29.78 -17.75
CA LEU A 531 -24.15 31.23 -17.84
C LEU A 531 -22.79 31.95 -17.84
N LYS A 532 -21.96 31.70 -16.82
CA LYS A 532 -20.60 32.26 -16.68
C LYS A 532 -19.72 31.97 -17.90
N LEU A 533 -19.82 30.75 -18.45
CA LEU A 533 -19.11 30.33 -19.66
C LEU A 533 -19.53 31.10 -20.91
N LYS A 534 -20.83 31.37 -21.11
CA LYS A 534 -21.31 32.12 -22.29
C LYS A 534 -20.73 33.53 -22.34
N GLU A 535 -20.70 34.23 -21.20
CA GLU A 535 -20.12 35.57 -21.08
C GLU A 535 -18.62 35.57 -21.42
N LYS A 536 -17.86 34.64 -20.84
CA LYS A 536 -16.42 34.51 -21.13
C LYS A 536 -16.14 34.08 -22.57
N LEU A 537 -16.92 33.16 -23.13
CA LEU A 537 -16.77 32.71 -24.52
C LEU A 537 -17.04 33.82 -25.53
N ALA A 538 -18.03 34.68 -25.29
CA ALA A 538 -18.32 35.81 -26.18
C ALA A 538 -17.12 36.75 -26.32
N ILE A 539 -16.40 37.02 -25.22
CA ILE A 539 -15.18 37.86 -25.23
C ILE A 539 -14.06 37.18 -26.03
N ILE A 540 -13.89 35.86 -25.93
CA ILE A 540 -12.88 35.13 -26.72
C ILE A 540 -13.27 35.07 -28.21
N GLU A 541 -14.55 34.94 -28.51
CA GLU A 541 -15.09 34.95 -29.88
C GLU A 541 -14.97 36.32 -30.56
N GLU A 542 -15.27 37.40 -29.86
CA GLU A 542 -15.07 38.77 -30.37
C GLU A 542 -13.59 39.07 -30.67
N LYS A 543 -12.68 38.58 -29.83
CA LYS A 543 -11.24 38.89 -29.94
C LYS A 543 -10.46 37.96 -30.88
N TYR A 544 -10.82 36.69 -30.95
CA TYR A 544 -10.03 35.64 -31.65
C TYR A 544 -10.84 34.85 -32.68
N GLY A 545 -12.14 35.09 -32.82
CA GLY A 545 -13.00 34.42 -33.80
C GLY A 545 -12.82 34.96 -35.21
N ASP A 546 -12.71 34.05 -36.18
CA ASP A 546 -12.69 34.35 -37.62
C ASP A 546 -14.07 34.07 -38.23
N SER A 547 -14.85 35.14 -38.40
CA SER A 547 -16.19 35.09 -39.00
C SER A 547 -16.18 34.71 -40.49
N GLY A 548 -15.02 34.72 -41.16
CA GLY A 548 -14.86 34.22 -42.53
C GLY A 548 -14.71 32.70 -42.61
N ASN A 549 -14.36 32.03 -41.51
CA ASN A 549 -14.02 30.61 -41.52
C ASN A 549 -15.12 29.71 -40.93
N ASN A 550 -16.04 29.30 -41.79
CA ASN A 550 -17.15 28.40 -41.46
C ASN A 550 -16.73 26.95 -41.10
N LYS A 551 -15.44 26.60 -41.17
CA LYS A 551 -14.98 25.27 -40.76
C LYS A 551 -14.92 25.18 -39.23
N GLU A 552 -15.47 24.10 -38.70
CA GLU A 552 -15.41 23.80 -37.27
C GLU A 552 -13.96 23.60 -36.79
N ASP A 553 -13.63 24.24 -35.67
CA ASP A 553 -12.26 24.33 -35.17
C ASP A 553 -12.11 23.71 -33.78
N ALA A 554 -11.50 22.52 -33.73
CA ALA A 554 -11.23 21.82 -32.47
C ALA A 554 -10.24 22.56 -31.54
N ARG A 555 -9.57 23.63 -32.00
CA ARG A 555 -8.70 24.47 -31.16
C ARG A 555 -9.47 25.15 -30.02
N TRP A 556 -10.77 25.41 -30.21
CA TRP A 556 -11.64 25.97 -29.17
C TRP A 556 -11.59 25.19 -27.85
N TYR A 557 -11.44 23.87 -27.89
CA TYR A 557 -11.46 23.02 -26.68
C TYR A 557 -10.29 23.25 -25.71
N TYR A 558 -9.14 23.70 -26.21
CA TYR A 558 -7.95 23.88 -25.37
C TYR A 558 -7.42 25.32 -25.36
N LEU A 559 -7.60 26.09 -26.45
CA LEU A 559 -7.21 27.51 -26.46
C LEU A 559 -8.21 28.39 -25.71
N ALA A 560 -9.52 28.12 -25.74
CA ALA A 560 -10.48 29.00 -25.07
C ALA A 560 -10.24 29.11 -23.53
N PRO A 561 -10.00 28.01 -22.78
CA PRO A 561 -9.63 28.11 -21.36
C PRO A 561 -8.33 28.91 -21.13
N MET A 562 -7.30 28.66 -21.94
CA MET A 562 -6.00 29.35 -21.83
C MET A 562 -6.09 30.85 -22.14
N LEU A 563 -6.93 31.23 -23.10
CA LEU A 563 -7.18 32.62 -23.46
C LEU A 563 -8.08 33.34 -22.42
N MET A 564 -8.99 32.62 -21.77
CA MET A 564 -9.76 33.14 -20.61
C MET A 564 -8.87 33.43 -19.40
N ASP A 565 -7.87 32.59 -19.14
CA ASP A 565 -6.88 32.79 -18.07
C ASP A 565 -5.82 33.86 -18.41
N GLY A 566 -5.65 34.13 -19.70
CA GLY A 566 -4.66 35.05 -20.23
C GLY A 566 -3.33 34.35 -20.56
N VAL A 567 -2.73 34.82 -21.65
CA VAL A 567 -1.50 34.27 -22.25
C VAL A 567 -0.36 34.15 -21.24
N ILE A 568 -0.23 35.11 -20.32
CA ILE A 568 0.81 35.09 -19.28
C ILE A 568 0.68 33.86 -18.38
N TYR A 569 -0.51 33.55 -17.87
CA TYR A 569 -0.74 32.39 -17.00
C TYR A 569 -0.51 31.07 -17.77
N ALA A 570 -0.97 31.00 -19.03
CA ALA A 570 -0.74 29.85 -19.89
C ALA A 570 0.76 29.61 -20.20
N LYS A 571 1.57 30.67 -20.37
CA LYS A 571 3.02 30.55 -20.53
C LYS A 571 3.74 30.07 -19.27
N HIS A 572 3.40 30.61 -18.09
CA HIS A 572 3.98 30.14 -16.82
C HIS A 572 3.69 28.65 -16.59
N TRP A 573 2.46 28.18 -16.87
CA TRP A 573 2.14 26.75 -16.80
C TRP A 573 2.98 25.89 -17.78
N ILE A 574 3.30 26.42 -18.97
CA ILE A 574 4.21 25.76 -19.93
C ILE A 574 5.65 25.70 -19.39
N GLU A 575 6.09 26.67 -18.61
CA GLU A 575 7.42 26.68 -17.98
C GLU A 575 7.48 25.67 -16.81
N ASP A 576 6.48 25.70 -15.92
CA ASP A 576 6.31 24.77 -14.80
C ASP A 576 6.39 23.31 -15.26
N ILE A 577 5.59 22.93 -16.27
CA ILE A 577 5.46 21.55 -16.73
C ILE A 577 6.71 21.06 -17.48
N VAL A 578 7.42 21.95 -18.18
CA VAL A 578 8.69 21.61 -18.84
C VAL A 578 9.78 21.40 -17.80
N TRP A 579 9.78 22.19 -16.72
CA TRP A 579 10.70 22.01 -15.61
C TRP A 579 10.46 20.66 -14.87
N GLU A 580 9.22 20.38 -14.45
CA GLU A 580 8.85 19.09 -13.81
C GLU A 580 9.24 17.88 -14.66
N MET A 581 9.10 17.96 -16.00
CA MET A 581 9.42 16.85 -16.89
C MET A 581 10.91 16.62 -17.11
N ASN A 582 11.76 17.63 -16.87
CA ASN A 582 13.21 17.47 -16.94
C ASN A 582 13.79 16.90 -15.64
N THR A 583 13.18 17.18 -14.48
CA THR A 583 13.59 16.60 -13.18
C THR A 583 13.23 15.11 -13.06
N ASP A 584 12.14 14.67 -13.70
CA ASP A 584 11.66 13.27 -13.74
C ASP A 584 12.65 12.27 -14.41
N GLU A 585 13.67 12.75 -15.14
CA GLU A 585 14.61 11.87 -15.88
C GLU A 585 15.76 11.31 -15.02
N GLU A 586 16.09 11.93 -13.87
CA GLU A 586 17.25 11.51 -13.05
C GLU A 586 16.94 10.34 -12.09
N ASP A 587 15.68 10.16 -11.66
CA ASP A 587 15.36 9.37 -10.45
C ASP A 587 14.67 7.99 -10.69
N THR A 588 14.86 7.37 -11.87
CA THR A 588 14.24 6.05 -12.16
C THR A 588 15.21 4.87 -12.22
N THR A 589 15.06 3.96 -11.25
CA THR A 589 15.85 2.73 -11.08
C THR A 589 15.63 1.69 -12.20
N SER A 590 16.41 1.84 -13.27
CA SER A 590 17.14 0.81 -14.05
C SER A 590 16.48 -0.49 -14.59
N GLU A 591 15.24 -0.88 -14.27
CA GLU A 591 14.71 -2.21 -14.66
C GLU A 591 13.63 -2.27 -15.76
N VAL A 592 13.12 -1.14 -16.26
CA VAL A 592 12.33 -1.14 -17.53
C VAL A 592 12.75 0.02 -18.45
N ARG A 593 13.98 -0.05 -18.98
CA ARG A 593 14.35 0.65 -20.23
C ARG A 593 13.63 0.01 -21.42
N SER A 594 12.32 0.25 -21.53
CA SER A 594 11.64 0.11 -22.82
C SER A 594 11.94 1.35 -23.66
N SER A 595 12.23 1.18 -24.95
CA SER A 595 12.45 2.24 -25.93
C SER A 595 11.21 3.09 -26.26
N SER A 596 10.20 3.06 -25.38
CA SER A 596 8.92 3.75 -25.50
C SER A 596 8.78 4.98 -24.60
N LYS A 597 9.57 5.10 -23.50
CA LYS A 597 9.56 6.30 -22.65
C LYS A 597 10.08 7.53 -23.42
N ASP A 598 11.27 7.44 -24.01
CA ASP A 598 11.91 8.52 -24.79
C ASP A 598 11.01 9.04 -25.93
N LYS A 599 10.21 8.16 -26.55
CA LYS A 599 9.25 8.53 -27.60
C LYS A 599 8.01 9.24 -27.05
N ARG A 600 7.57 8.93 -25.82
CA ARG A 600 6.43 9.61 -25.17
C ARG A 600 6.80 11.02 -24.71
N ASN A 601 7.97 11.21 -24.11
CA ASN A 601 8.44 12.55 -23.72
C ASN A 601 8.58 13.46 -24.95
N LYS A 602 9.21 12.98 -26.03
CA LYS A 602 9.30 13.72 -27.31
C LYS A 602 7.93 14.05 -27.92
N GLY A 603 6.97 13.13 -27.86
CA GLY A 603 5.61 13.36 -28.34
C GLY A 603 4.89 14.46 -27.55
N PHE A 604 5.05 14.46 -26.22
CA PHE A 604 4.48 15.49 -25.34
C PHE A 604 5.13 16.86 -25.55
N ILE A 605 6.46 16.94 -25.58
CA ILE A 605 7.21 18.17 -25.80
C ILE A 605 6.78 18.83 -27.12
N ALA A 606 6.63 18.08 -28.21
CA ALA A 606 6.16 18.63 -29.48
C ALA A 606 4.75 19.27 -29.39
N HIS A 607 3.86 18.80 -28.51
CA HIS A 607 2.56 19.43 -28.27
C HIS A 607 2.69 20.71 -27.45
N ILE A 608 3.61 20.74 -26.47
CA ILE A 608 3.94 21.94 -25.71
C ILE A 608 4.58 23.00 -26.62
N ASP A 609 5.52 22.63 -27.49
CA ASP A 609 6.11 23.53 -28.48
C ASP A 609 5.06 24.10 -29.43
N LYS A 610 4.13 23.24 -29.90
CA LYS A 610 3.02 23.72 -30.74
C LYS A 610 2.11 24.68 -29.99
N LEU A 611 1.83 24.42 -28.72
CA LEU A 611 1.03 25.31 -27.89
C LEU A 611 1.73 26.65 -27.62
N ARG A 612 3.03 26.60 -27.30
CA ARG A 612 3.89 27.76 -27.15
C ARG A 612 3.90 28.63 -28.42
N SER A 613 3.96 28.02 -29.61
CA SER A 613 3.87 28.77 -30.88
C SER A 613 2.58 29.58 -31.05
N TYR A 614 1.45 29.14 -30.48
CA TYR A 614 0.22 29.95 -30.47
C TYR A 614 0.26 31.06 -29.42
N LEU A 615 0.84 30.80 -28.25
CA LEU A 615 0.89 31.76 -27.14
C LEU A 615 1.99 32.82 -27.31
N ASP A 616 2.99 32.57 -28.15
CA ASP A 616 4.05 33.54 -28.47
C ASP A 616 3.61 34.64 -29.43
N ALA A 617 2.67 34.35 -30.34
CA ALA A 617 2.02 35.32 -31.23
C ALA A 617 0.49 35.26 -31.09
N PRO A 618 -0.08 35.67 -29.93
CA PRO A 618 -1.51 35.48 -29.65
C PRO A 618 -2.41 36.29 -30.59
N GLU A 619 -1.92 37.41 -31.12
CA GLU A 619 -2.56 38.20 -32.19
C GLU A 619 -2.75 37.44 -33.52
N GLU A 620 -1.97 36.38 -33.79
CA GLU A 620 -2.14 35.51 -34.96
C GLU A 620 -3.18 34.38 -34.73
N ILE A 621 -3.76 34.28 -33.53
CA ILE A 621 -4.79 33.29 -33.21
C ILE A 621 -6.12 33.71 -33.85
N HIS A 622 -6.38 33.19 -35.04
CA HIS A 622 -7.69 33.22 -35.70
C HIS A 622 -8.36 31.84 -35.59
N LEU A 623 -9.44 31.73 -34.82
CA LEU A 623 -10.20 30.50 -34.56
C LEU A 623 -11.41 30.41 -35.51
N GLY A 624 -11.60 29.27 -36.17
CA GLY A 624 -12.77 29.05 -37.03
C GLY A 624 -14.07 28.88 -36.23
N ARG A 625 -15.13 28.39 -36.88
CA ARG A 625 -16.43 28.13 -36.24
C ARG A 625 -16.29 27.28 -34.97
N LYS A 626 -16.95 27.69 -33.89
CA LYS A 626 -17.05 26.91 -32.65
C LYS A 626 -17.72 25.54 -32.90
N PRO A 627 -17.24 24.45 -32.28
CA PRO A 627 -17.98 23.20 -32.20
C PRO A 627 -19.32 23.38 -31.48
N GLU A 628 -20.36 22.67 -31.93
CA GLU A 628 -21.72 22.77 -31.37
C GLU A 628 -21.78 22.34 -29.89
N ASP A 629 -20.95 21.37 -29.50
CA ASP A 629 -20.82 20.80 -28.15
C ASP A 629 -19.72 21.47 -27.30
N LEU A 630 -19.11 22.57 -27.78
CA LEU A 630 -18.06 23.31 -27.04
C LEU A 630 -18.52 23.74 -25.64
N LEU A 631 -19.71 24.33 -25.55
CA LEU A 631 -20.23 24.87 -24.29
C LEU A 631 -20.44 23.77 -23.25
N GLU A 632 -21.08 22.66 -23.64
CA GLU A 632 -21.31 21.51 -22.75
C GLU A 632 -19.99 20.81 -22.40
N THR A 633 -19.03 20.76 -23.32
CA THR A 633 -17.70 20.23 -23.04
C THR A 633 -16.97 21.08 -22.01
N LEU A 634 -17.05 22.41 -22.08
CA LEU A 634 -16.46 23.31 -21.09
C LEU A 634 -17.17 23.20 -19.72
N VAL A 635 -18.50 22.98 -19.67
CA VAL A 635 -19.20 22.64 -18.42
C VAL A 635 -18.66 21.33 -17.83
N ASN A 636 -18.47 20.29 -18.66
CA ASN A 636 -17.87 19.03 -18.22
C ASN A 636 -16.39 19.20 -17.79
N MET A 637 -15.63 20.13 -18.37
CA MET A 637 -14.28 20.48 -17.91
C MET A 637 -14.29 21.13 -16.52
N VAL A 638 -15.17 22.10 -16.28
CA VAL A 638 -15.32 22.77 -14.98
C VAL A 638 -15.63 21.76 -13.86
N LEU A 639 -16.47 20.75 -14.14
CA LEU A 639 -16.96 19.80 -13.15
C LEU A 639 -16.18 18.48 -13.07
N GLY A 640 -15.39 18.13 -14.09
CA GLY A 640 -14.77 16.81 -14.21
C GLY A 640 -13.39 16.75 -14.90
N SER A 641 -12.77 17.86 -15.27
CA SER A 641 -11.36 17.82 -15.72
C SER A 641 -10.43 17.51 -14.55
N PRO A 642 -9.59 16.46 -14.61
CA PRO A 642 -8.71 16.10 -13.51
C PRO A 642 -7.82 17.26 -13.05
N ALA A 643 -7.18 17.98 -13.98
CA ALA A 643 -6.32 19.10 -13.64
C ALA A 643 -7.07 20.26 -12.96
N ILE A 644 -8.26 20.61 -13.45
CA ILE A 644 -9.08 21.68 -12.85
C ILE A 644 -9.56 21.27 -11.45
N CYS A 645 -10.00 20.02 -11.28
CA CYS A 645 -10.44 19.52 -9.98
C CYS A 645 -9.31 19.48 -8.96
N ILE A 646 -8.15 18.92 -9.32
CA ILE A 646 -6.98 18.85 -8.44
C ILE A 646 -6.44 20.26 -8.11
N TYR A 647 -6.48 21.20 -9.05
CA TYR A 647 -6.04 22.59 -8.83
C TYR A 647 -6.86 23.32 -7.76
N ARG A 648 -8.17 23.04 -7.64
CA ARG A 648 -8.98 23.59 -6.54
C ARG A 648 -8.50 23.13 -5.15
N SER A 649 -7.92 21.93 -5.08
CA SER A 649 -7.69 21.17 -3.85
C SER A 649 -6.22 21.16 -3.39
N ASN A 650 -5.27 21.29 -4.31
CA ASN A 650 -3.83 21.13 -4.07
C ASN A 650 -3.08 22.41 -3.65
N GLY A 651 -3.83 23.43 -3.21
CA GLY A 651 -3.30 24.76 -2.92
C GLY A 651 -3.07 25.63 -4.15
N ARG A 652 -3.83 25.43 -5.24
CA ARG A 652 -3.74 26.19 -6.51
C ARG A 652 -2.35 26.13 -7.17
N SER A 653 -1.68 24.98 -7.08
CA SER A 653 -0.41 24.72 -7.78
C SER A 653 -0.68 24.13 -9.16
N THR A 654 -0.27 24.86 -10.18
CA THR A 654 -0.28 24.50 -11.61
C THR A 654 0.49 23.21 -11.88
N ALA A 655 1.73 23.15 -11.41
CA ALA A 655 2.66 22.03 -11.54
C ALA A 655 2.06 20.73 -10.95
N ARG A 656 1.84 20.69 -9.62
CA ARG A 656 1.24 19.55 -8.90
C ARG A 656 -0.13 19.11 -9.43
N ALA A 657 -0.93 20.03 -9.97
CA ALA A 657 -2.22 19.68 -10.56
C ALA A 657 -2.05 18.89 -11.85
N THR A 658 -1.06 19.30 -12.66
CA THR A 658 -0.80 18.73 -13.97
C THR A 658 -0.07 17.39 -13.89
N SER A 659 0.94 17.27 -13.02
CA SER A 659 1.65 16.02 -12.77
C SER A 659 0.72 14.92 -12.22
N LEU A 660 -0.15 15.25 -11.27
CA LEU A 660 -1.15 14.31 -10.76
C LEU A 660 -2.25 14.01 -11.80
N ALA A 661 -2.74 15.00 -12.54
CA ALA A 661 -3.69 14.78 -13.64
C ALA A 661 -3.13 13.85 -14.73
N LYS A 662 -1.83 13.94 -15.03
CA LYS A 662 -1.11 13.05 -15.96
C LYS A 662 -1.11 11.60 -15.48
N VAL A 663 -1.04 11.34 -14.17
CA VAL A 663 -1.22 9.99 -13.59
C VAL A 663 -2.64 9.47 -13.84
N PHE A 664 -3.67 10.29 -13.57
CA PHE A 664 -5.06 9.92 -13.87
C PHE A 664 -5.30 9.68 -15.37
N VAL A 665 -4.78 10.53 -16.26
CA VAL A 665 -4.86 10.34 -17.72
C VAL A 665 -4.19 9.03 -18.14
N ASN A 666 -3.04 8.66 -17.57
CA ASN A 666 -2.42 7.36 -17.82
C ASN A 666 -3.31 6.19 -17.35
N ASN A 667 -3.99 6.33 -16.21
CA ASN A 667 -4.93 5.33 -15.69
C ASN A 667 -6.19 5.19 -16.55
N PHE A 668 -6.75 6.29 -17.08
CA PHE A 668 -7.86 6.26 -18.06
C PHE A 668 -7.45 5.61 -19.39
N ASN A 669 -6.16 5.65 -19.73
CA ASN A 669 -5.57 5.09 -20.93
C ASN A 669 -5.28 3.57 -20.85
N LEU A 670 -5.57 2.93 -19.71
CA LEU A 670 -5.51 1.47 -19.56
C LEU A 670 -6.65 0.81 -20.34
N PRO A 671 -6.45 -0.37 -20.97
CA PRO A 671 -7.51 -1.07 -21.72
C PRO A 671 -8.78 -1.31 -20.90
N GLU A 672 -8.64 -1.65 -19.62
CA GLU A 672 -9.73 -1.81 -18.67
C GLU A 672 -10.55 -0.51 -18.51
N SER A 673 -9.88 0.61 -18.27
CA SER A 673 -10.51 1.92 -18.08
C SER A 673 -11.18 2.43 -19.36
N THR A 674 -10.51 2.30 -20.50
CA THR A 674 -11.07 2.62 -21.82
C THR A 674 -12.32 1.77 -22.10
N ALA A 675 -12.31 0.47 -21.76
CA ALA A 675 -13.48 -0.40 -21.93
C ALA A 675 -14.64 -0.02 -21.01
N ILE A 676 -14.36 0.35 -19.77
CA ILE A 676 -15.35 0.84 -18.79
C ILE A 676 -16.04 2.11 -19.31
N ILE A 677 -15.27 3.08 -19.82
CA ILE A 677 -15.78 4.36 -20.32
C ILE A 677 -16.58 4.17 -21.62
N ASP A 678 -16.10 3.33 -22.54
CA ASP A 678 -16.83 2.98 -23.77
C ASP A 678 -18.14 2.22 -23.46
N LEU A 679 -18.19 1.40 -22.40
CA LEU A 679 -19.42 0.71 -21.95
C LEU A 679 -20.39 1.62 -21.20
N ALA A 680 -19.92 2.72 -20.61
CA ALA A 680 -20.75 3.68 -19.89
C ALA A 680 -21.40 4.71 -20.81
N TYR A 681 -20.68 5.18 -21.85
CA TYR A 681 -21.11 6.29 -22.71
C TYR A 681 -21.19 5.95 -24.21
N GLY A 682 -20.85 4.72 -24.59
CA GLY A 682 -20.67 4.32 -25.99
C GLY A 682 -19.30 4.76 -26.54
N ARG A 683 -18.86 4.09 -27.61
CA ARG A 683 -17.67 4.54 -28.36
C ARG A 683 -18.04 5.79 -29.17
N CYS A 684 -17.24 6.84 -29.04
CA CYS A 684 -17.39 8.06 -29.85
C CYS A 684 -17.31 7.75 -31.35
N ARG A 685 -17.91 8.61 -32.19
CA ARG A 685 -17.91 8.43 -33.66
C ARG A 685 -16.51 8.45 -34.26
N ASP A 686 -15.59 9.16 -33.60
CA ASP A 686 -14.17 9.23 -33.91
C ASP A 686 -13.33 8.85 -32.67
N ASP A 687 -12.17 8.21 -32.89
CA ASP A 687 -11.30 7.79 -31.79
C ASP A 687 -10.63 8.97 -31.06
N ASN A 688 -10.68 10.20 -31.61
CA ASN A 688 -10.10 11.40 -30.97
C ASN A 688 -11.03 12.03 -29.93
N SER A 689 -12.29 11.65 -29.82
CA SER A 689 -13.26 12.23 -28.86
C SER A 689 -13.40 11.48 -27.53
N HIS A 690 -12.61 10.42 -27.30
CA HIS A 690 -12.70 9.61 -26.06
C HIS A 690 -12.43 10.43 -24.77
N TRP A 691 -11.66 11.52 -24.85
CA TRP A 691 -11.41 12.42 -23.72
C TRP A 691 -12.67 13.16 -23.23
N GLN A 692 -13.68 13.39 -24.09
CA GLN A 692 -14.97 13.96 -23.67
C GLN A 692 -15.74 12.95 -22.81
N ASN A 693 -15.70 11.65 -23.16
CA ASN A 693 -16.25 10.59 -22.32
C ASN A 693 -15.50 10.44 -20.99
N VAL A 694 -14.18 10.72 -20.95
CA VAL A 694 -13.42 10.80 -19.67
C VAL A 694 -13.93 11.96 -18.81
N LEU A 695 -14.09 13.17 -19.37
CA LEU A 695 -14.67 14.31 -18.63
C LEU A 695 -16.06 13.98 -18.07
N LYS A 696 -16.92 13.34 -18.87
CA LYS A 696 -18.24 12.91 -18.44
C LYS A 696 -18.17 11.83 -17.36
N TYR A 697 -17.27 10.84 -17.49
CA TYR A 697 -17.02 9.84 -16.44
C TYR A 697 -16.63 10.47 -15.11
N CYS A 698 -15.73 11.48 -15.13
CA CYS A 698 -15.30 12.21 -13.95
C CYS A 698 -16.40 13.08 -13.33
N LYS A 699 -17.20 13.77 -14.14
CA LYS A 699 -18.38 14.50 -13.65
C LYS A 699 -19.38 13.54 -13.01
N ASP A 700 -19.85 12.56 -13.76
CA ASP A 700 -20.88 11.62 -13.33
C ASP A 700 -20.48 10.85 -12.05
N GLY A 701 -19.18 10.62 -11.83
CA GLY A 701 -18.61 10.01 -10.62
C GLY A 701 -18.12 10.97 -9.53
N CYS A 702 -18.47 12.26 -9.58
CA CYS A 702 -18.07 13.29 -8.61
C CYS A 702 -16.56 13.34 -8.31
N PHE A 703 -15.71 13.36 -9.36
CA PHE A 703 -14.25 13.31 -9.23
C PHE A 703 -13.68 14.38 -8.30
N GLN A 704 -14.25 15.59 -8.28
CA GLN A 704 -13.90 16.66 -7.34
C GLN A 704 -14.01 16.20 -5.88
N ALA A 705 -15.16 15.66 -5.46
CA ALA A 705 -15.39 15.21 -4.10
C ALA A 705 -14.47 14.04 -3.69
N MET A 706 -14.17 13.13 -4.63
CA MET A 706 -13.22 12.03 -4.39
C MET A 706 -11.78 12.54 -4.16
N ILE A 707 -11.33 13.54 -4.92
CA ILE A 707 -10.02 14.16 -4.71
C ILE A 707 -9.99 14.97 -3.41
N ASP A 708 -11.06 15.69 -3.08
CA ASP A 708 -11.16 16.47 -1.84
C ASP A 708 -11.15 15.57 -0.60
N GLU A 709 -11.93 14.48 -0.60
CA GLU A 709 -11.91 13.45 0.45
C GLU A 709 -10.51 12.81 0.57
N TYR A 710 -9.86 12.48 -0.56
CA TYR A 710 -8.55 11.84 -0.51
C TYR A 710 -7.43 12.78 -0.01
N ILE A 711 -7.41 14.04 -0.46
CA ILE A 711 -6.48 15.07 0.02
C ILE A 711 -6.73 15.35 1.50
N HIS A 712 -7.98 15.38 1.95
CA HIS A 712 -8.30 15.54 3.38
C HIS A 712 -7.75 14.39 4.22
N MET A 713 -8.00 13.14 3.83
CA MET A 713 -7.46 11.96 4.53
C MET A 713 -5.92 11.96 4.58
N LEU A 714 -5.25 12.32 3.49
CA LEU A 714 -3.79 12.43 3.47
C LEU A 714 -3.26 13.64 4.25
N LYS A 715 -4.01 14.75 4.33
CA LYS A 715 -3.65 15.91 5.15
C LYS A 715 -3.69 15.59 6.65
N GLU A 716 -4.60 14.73 7.10
CA GLU A 716 -4.55 14.20 8.47
C GLU A 716 -3.22 13.46 8.68
N THR A 717 -2.89 12.47 7.86
CA THR A 717 -1.64 11.69 7.97
C THR A 717 -0.37 12.54 7.81
N ALA A 718 -0.39 13.56 6.94
CA ALA A 718 0.76 14.44 6.70
C ALA A 718 0.89 15.59 7.73
N GLY A 719 -0.17 15.87 8.50
CA GLY A 719 -0.19 16.96 9.49
C GLY A 719 0.77 16.76 10.68
N PHE A 720 1.32 15.56 10.83
CA PHE A 720 2.26 15.16 11.89
C PHE A 720 3.74 15.31 11.50
N GLN A 721 4.04 15.91 10.34
CA GLN A 721 5.42 16.29 9.96
C GLN A 721 5.55 17.82 9.95
N SER A 722 6.22 18.36 10.97
CA SER A 722 6.42 19.80 11.11
C SER A 722 7.32 20.37 10.00
N ASP A 723 7.10 21.66 9.69
CA ASP A 723 7.95 22.54 8.86
C ASP A 723 8.04 22.26 7.34
N GLY A 724 7.29 21.30 6.80
CA GLY A 724 7.17 21.06 5.35
C GLY A 724 6.02 21.83 4.66
N ASN A 725 6.12 22.04 3.34
CA ASN A 725 4.98 22.45 2.52
C ASN A 725 3.96 21.29 2.48
N GLN A 726 2.93 21.32 3.33
CA GLN A 726 1.96 20.22 3.49
C GLN A 726 1.36 19.74 2.14
N TYR A 727 1.13 20.66 1.19
CA TYR A 727 0.62 20.32 -0.14
C TYR A 727 1.61 19.54 -1.00
N GLN A 728 2.92 19.68 -0.75
CA GLN A 728 3.95 18.87 -1.38
C GLN A 728 3.97 17.45 -0.80
N ILE A 729 4.02 17.32 0.54
CA ILE A 729 4.01 16.01 1.22
C ILE A 729 2.79 15.18 0.78
N VAL A 730 1.60 15.79 0.80
CA VAL A 730 0.37 15.13 0.34
C VAL A 730 0.45 14.76 -1.15
N HIS A 731 1.02 15.61 -1.99
CA HIS A 731 1.19 15.30 -3.41
C HIS A 731 2.15 14.12 -3.63
N ASP A 732 3.27 14.06 -2.92
CA ASP A 732 4.24 12.98 -3.03
C ASP A 732 3.62 11.65 -2.56
N MET A 733 2.86 11.65 -1.46
CA MET A 733 2.06 10.51 -0.99
C MET A 733 1.02 10.04 -2.03
N MET A 734 0.33 10.97 -2.72
CA MET A 734 -0.59 10.64 -3.82
C MET A 734 0.16 10.04 -5.02
N MET A 735 1.31 10.61 -5.37
CA MET A 735 2.11 10.11 -6.50
C MET A 735 2.60 8.70 -6.23
N ASP A 736 3.01 8.36 -5.01
CA ASP A 736 3.44 7.02 -4.65
C ASP A 736 2.30 6.00 -4.53
N SER A 737 1.16 6.39 -3.95
CA SER A 737 0.00 5.50 -3.84
C SER A 737 -0.59 5.10 -5.21
N LEU A 738 -0.43 5.94 -6.24
CA LEU A 738 -0.98 5.74 -7.58
C LEU A 738 -0.02 5.03 -8.56
N LYS A 739 1.26 4.82 -8.21
CA LYS A 739 2.30 4.14 -9.03
C LYS A 739 2.11 2.61 -9.14
N ILE A 740 0.89 2.09 -9.01
CA ILE A 740 0.62 0.65 -8.88
C ILE A 740 0.74 -0.07 -10.23
N HIS A 741 1.69 -0.98 -10.34
CA HIS A 741 1.72 -1.93 -11.44
C HIS A 741 0.76 -3.09 -11.20
N THR A 742 -0.11 -3.36 -12.18
CA THR A 742 -1.01 -4.52 -12.19
C THR A 742 -0.23 -5.81 -11.94
N ALA A 743 -0.48 -6.47 -10.82
CA ALA A 743 0.16 -7.73 -10.50
C ALA A 743 -0.27 -8.80 -11.52
N THR A 744 0.53 -9.86 -11.66
CA THR A 744 0.16 -11.02 -12.49
C THR A 744 0.43 -12.29 -11.70
N TYR A 745 -0.59 -13.13 -11.54
CA TYR A 745 -0.48 -14.44 -10.91
C TYR A 745 -0.31 -15.52 -11.98
N ILE A 746 0.52 -16.52 -11.68
CA ILE A 746 0.74 -17.67 -12.54
C ILE A 746 -0.01 -18.86 -11.94
N ALA A 747 -1.11 -19.24 -12.58
CA ALA A 747 -1.85 -20.45 -12.27
C ALA A 747 -1.41 -21.59 -13.20
N ASP A 748 -1.38 -22.82 -12.71
CA ASP A 748 -0.98 -23.99 -13.52
C ASP A 748 -2.13 -24.44 -14.45
N THR A 749 -1.83 -25.19 -15.52
CA THR A 749 -2.84 -25.72 -16.45
C THR A 749 -2.62 -27.20 -16.73
N TYR A 750 -3.66 -27.92 -17.16
CA TYR A 750 -3.52 -29.34 -17.54
C TYR A 750 -2.43 -29.57 -18.61
N PRO A 751 -2.35 -28.80 -19.71
CA PRO A 751 -1.26 -28.93 -20.67
C PRO A 751 0.13 -28.65 -20.09
N ASP A 752 0.26 -27.66 -19.20
CA ASP A 752 1.57 -27.31 -18.62
C ASP A 752 2.03 -28.35 -17.59
N PHE A 753 1.12 -28.88 -16.76
CA PHE A 753 1.39 -30.01 -15.89
C PHE A 753 1.74 -31.28 -16.68
N LYS A 754 0.98 -31.59 -17.74
CA LYS A 754 1.23 -32.75 -18.59
C LYS A 754 2.60 -32.70 -19.28
N LYS A 755 3.07 -31.51 -19.68
CA LYS A 755 4.45 -31.35 -20.19
C LYS A 755 5.51 -31.68 -19.13
N ARG A 756 5.36 -31.13 -17.91
CA ARG A 756 6.33 -31.34 -16.82
C ARG A 756 6.47 -32.80 -16.42
N ILE A 757 5.37 -33.55 -16.29
CA ILE A 757 5.43 -34.98 -15.95
C ILE A 757 6.09 -35.82 -17.06
N ASN A 758 5.97 -35.39 -18.33
CA ASN A 758 6.64 -36.01 -19.48
C ASN A 758 8.10 -35.52 -19.68
N GLY A 759 8.69 -34.82 -18.70
CA GLY A 759 10.06 -34.32 -18.77
C GLY A 759 10.29 -33.15 -19.75
N ALA A 760 9.24 -32.67 -20.43
CA ALA A 760 9.32 -31.58 -21.40
C ALA A 760 9.25 -30.22 -20.69
N ASP A 761 10.35 -29.47 -20.75
CA ASP A 761 10.55 -28.11 -20.22
C ASP A 761 10.17 -27.89 -18.74
N ARG A 762 11.19 -27.82 -17.88
CA ARG A 762 11.01 -27.52 -16.44
C ARG A 762 10.52 -26.09 -16.18
N LYS A 763 10.53 -25.18 -17.16
CA LYS A 763 10.02 -23.80 -17.03
C LYS A 763 8.58 -23.70 -17.52
N SER A 764 7.63 -24.10 -16.68
CA SER A 764 6.20 -23.87 -16.91
C SER A 764 5.85 -22.39 -16.93
N ASP A 765 5.50 -21.85 -18.10
CA ASP A 765 5.00 -20.47 -18.27
C ASP A 765 3.62 -20.24 -17.63
N GLY A 766 2.81 -21.30 -17.54
CA GLY A 766 1.49 -21.31 -16.91
C GLY A 766 0.44 -20.41 -17.59
N CYS A 767 -0.69 -20.24 -16.91
CA CYS A 767 -1.71 -19.26 -17.21
C CYS A 767 -1.44 -17.98 -16.40
N ARG A 768 -0.96 -16.94 -17.07
CA ARG A 768 -0.64 -15.63 -16.47
C ARG A 768 -1.88 -14.74 -16.43
N ILE A 769 -2.49 -14.59 -15.25
CA ILE A 769 -3.74 -13.84 -15.04
C ILE A 769 -3.42 -12.53 -14.32
N ARG A 770 -3.89 -11.41 -14.88
CA ARG A 770 -3.71 -10.06 -14.33
C ARG A 770 -4.57 -9.87 -13.08
N SER A 771 -4.06 -9.04 -12.19
CA SER A 771 -4.63 -8.68 -10.89
C SER A 771 -4.76 -7.16 -10.83
N SER A 772 -5.88 -6.67 -11.37
CA SER A 772 -6.21 -5.25 -11.55
C SER A 772 -7.41 -4.79 -10.71
N TYR A 773 -8.25 -5.73 -10.24
CA TYR A 773 -9.43 -5.44 -9.40
C TYR A 773 -9.24 -5.96 -7.97
N ALA A 774 -8.72 -7.18 -7.87
CA ALA A 774 -8.40 -7.87 -6.63
C ALA A 774 -6.91 -8.21 -6.59
N VAL A 775 -6.28 -8.15 -5.42
CA VAL A 775 -4.87 -8.55 -5.21
C VAL A 775 -4.71 -9.40 -3.95
N GLY A 776 -3.77 -10.35 -4.01
CA GLY A 776 -3.38 -11.19 -2.89
C GLY A 776 -2.10 -10.71 -2.21
N PHE A 777 -2.12 -10.58 -0.88
CA PHE A 777 -1.03 -10.16 -0.01
C PHE A 777 -0.51 -11.35 0.80
N THR A 778 0.68 -11.86 0.46
CA THR A 778 1.25 -13.13 0.95
C THR A 778 2.70 -12.98 1.44
N LYS A 779 3.19 -13.92 2.26
CA LYS A 779 4.62 -14.08 2.60
C LYS A 779 5.33 -14.73 1.40
N ASP A 780 5.60 -13.94 0.36
CA ASP A 780 6.73 -14.28 -0.49
C ASP A 780 8.00 -14.06 0.35
N ALA A 781 8.56 -15.15 0.87
CA ALA A 781 9.70 -15.12 1.77
C ALA A 781 10.98 -14.66 1.04
N GLY A 782 11.55 -13.54 1.49
CA GLY A 782 12.84 -13.04 1.04
C GLY A 782 13.04 -11.57 1.42
N ASP A 783 14.11 -11.26 2.13
CA ASP A 783 14.53 -9.92 2.56
C ASP A 783 15.06 -9.03 1.42
N ASN A 784 14.58 -9.26 0.20
CA ASN A 784 14.87 -8.40 -0.93
C ASN A 784 14.03 -7.13 -0.81
N SER A 785 14.67 -5.97 -0.88
CA SER A 785 14.03 -4.64 -0.89
C SER A 785 12.83 -4.52 -1.84
N LYS A 786 12.90 -5.20 -3.00
CA LYS A 786 11.80 -5.28 -3.99
C LYS A 786 10.51 -5.91 -3.44
N VAL A 787 10.59 -6.85 -2.50
CA VAL A 787 9.43 -7.50 -1.86
C VAL A 787 8.81 -6.56 -0.82
N VAL A 788 9.64 -5.83 -0.06
CA VAL A 788 9.20 -4.83 0.92
C VAL A 788 8.46 -3.69 0.22
N MET A 789 9.06 -3.06 -0.78
CA MET A 789 8.41 -2.01 -1.58
C MET A 789 7.10 -2.48 -2.22
N ARG A 790 7.02 -3.75 -2.66
CA ARG A 790 5.77 -4.29 -3.22
C ARG A 790 4.65 -4.39 -2.17
N LYS A 791 4.95 -4.74 -0.91
CA LYS A 791 3.96 -4.77 0.17
C LYS A 791 3.47 -3.37 0.51
N GLU A 792 4.38 -2.42 0.63
CA GLU A 792 4.06 -1.02 0.90
C GLU A 792 3.21 -0.40 -0.22
N ASN A 793 3.58 -0.60 -1.48
CA ASN A 793 2.79 -0.14 -2.62
C ASN A 793 1.38 -0.75 -2.63
N ILE A 794 1.22 -2.04 -2.28
CA ILE A 794 -0.11 -2.67 -2.15
C ILE A 794 -0.91 -2.08 -0.96
N ARG A 795 -0.24 -1.69 0.14
CA ARG A 795 -0.89 -1.01 1.27
C ARG A 795 -1.40 0.36 0.88
N ASN A 796 -0.51 1.19 0.34
CA ASN A 796 -0.83 2.57 -0.05
C ASN A 796 -1.90 2.58 -1.16
N ALA A 797 -1.85 1.61 -2.08
CA ALA A 797 -2.90 1.35 -3.07
C ALA A 797 -4.28 1.07 -2.46
N PHE A 798 -4.36 0.12 -1.52
CA PHE A 798 -5.62 -0.27 -0.91
C PHE A 798 -6.20 0.85 -0.03
N ASN A 799 -5.34 1.70 0.54
CA ASN A 799 -5.72 2.89 1.30
C ASN A 799 -5.99 4.14 0.46
N SER A 800 -5.77 4.09 -0.85
CA SER A 800 -6.24 5.10 -1.80
C SER A 800 -7.69 4.82 -2.24
N PRO A 801 -8.43 5.79 -2.81
CA PRO A 801 -9.74 5.53 -3.41
C PRO A 801 -9.67 4.67 -4.68
N MET A 802 -8.48 4.41 -5.26
CA MET A 802 -8.33 3.63 -6.51
C MET A 802 -8.35 2.11 -6.28
N ARG A 803 -8.35 1.34 -7.37
CA ARG A 803 -8.15 -0.12 -7.33
C ARG A 803 -6.78 -0.47 -6.73
N PRO A 804 -6.63 -1.62 -6.03
CA PRO A 804 -7.58 -2.73 -5.90
C PRO A 804 -8.73 -2.43 -4.93
N PHE A 805 -9.89 -3.02 -5.21
CA PHE A 805 -11.08 -2.97 -4.36
C PHE A 805 -11.27 -4.22 -3.51
N VAL A 806 -10.61 -5.33 -3.86
CA VAL A 806 -10.55 -6.54 -3.02
C VAL A 806 -9.10 -6.84 -2.67
N LEU A 807 -8.80 -6.90 -1.37
CA LEU A 807 -7.52 -7.37 -0.87
C LEU A 807 -7.74 -8.71 -0.18
N ALA A 808 -7.02 -9.75 -0.59
CA ALA A 808 -7.06 -11.05 0.05
C ALA A 808 -5.73 -11.34 0.72
N THR A 809 -5.73 -11.90 1.92
CA THR A 809 -4.52 -12.11 2.72
C THR A 809 -4.65 -13.30 3.67
N THR A 810 -3.52 -13.73 4.23
CA THR A 810 -3.46 -14.74 5.30
C THR A 810 -3.24 -14.05 6.66
N SER A 811 -2.77 -14.78 7.68
CA SER A 811 -2.47 -14.23 9.03
C SER A 811 -1.60 -12.96 9.02
N ILE A 812 -0.73 -12.79 8.02
CA ILE A 812 0.14 -11.62 7.86
C ILE A 812 -0.65 -10.31 7.72
N GLY A 813 -1.83 -10.35 7.09
CA GLY A 813 -2.67 -9.17 6.93
C GLY A 813 -3.46 -8.80 8.18
N GLN A 814 -3.47 -9.66 9.20
CA GLN A 814 -4.23 -9.45 10.43
C GLN A 814 -3.50 -8.52 11.40
N GLU A 815 -2.18 -8.39 11.28
CA GLU A 815 -1.33 -7.73 12.27
C GLU A 815 -0.74 -6.41 11.76
N GLY A 816 -1.22 -5.28 12.28
CA GLY A 816 -0.59 -3.97 12.15
C GLY A 816 -0.46 -3.43 10.72
N LEU A 817 -1.46 -3.71 9.87
CA LEU A 817 -1.59 -3.10 8.54
C LEU A 817 -2.87 -2.29 8.47
N ASP A 818 -2.72 -1.02 8.10
CA ASP A 818 -3.69 0.06 8.34
C ASP A 818 -4.79 0.11 7.26
N PHE A 819 -5.54 -0.98 7.06
CA PHE A 819 -6.39 -1.20 5.87
C PHE A 819 -7.86 -0.74 5.97
N HIS A 820 -8.13 0.52 6.33
CA HIS A 820 -9.51 0.95 6.69
C HIS A 820 -10.13 2.11 5.91
N ASN A 821 -9.37 3.07 5.38
CA ASN A 821 -9.92 4.35 4.86
C ASN A 821 -11.11 4.20 3.88
N TYR A 822 -11.05 3.19 3.00
CA TYR A 822 -12.10 2.91 2.01
C TYR A 822 -12.73 1.52 2.16
N CYS A 823 -12.39 0.79 3.22
CA CYS A 823 -12.82 -0.59 3.45
C CYS A 823 -13.86 -0.62 4.58
N ARG A 824 -15.02 -1.22 4.31
CA ARG A 824 -16.13 -1.37 5.26
C ARG A 824 -16.66 -2.82 5.32
N VAL A 825 -16.07 -3.72 4.52
CA VAL A 825 -16.47 -5.12 4.41
C VAL A 825 -15.28 -6.01 4.73
N ILE A 826 -15.42 -6.83 5.77
CA ILE A 826 -14.48 -7.89 6.11
C ILE A 826 -15.12 -9.23 5.75
N MET A 827 -14.37 -10.12 5.11
CA MET A 827 -14.82 -11.48 4.80
C MET A 827 -13.84 -12.51 5.36
N HIS A 828 -14.30 -13.29 6.33
CA HIS A 828 -13.57 -14.47 6.79
C HIS A 828 -13.81 -15.61 5.79
N TRP A 829 -12.80 -15.94 4.99
CA TRP A 829 -12.87 -16.98 3.98
C TRP A 829 -12.86 -18.39 4.58
N ASN A 830 -12.20 -18.53 5.72
CA ASN A 830 -12.21 -19.71 6.57
C ASN A 830 -12.69 -19.26 7.95
N LEU A 831 -13.45 -20.11 8.64
CA LEU A 831 -13.67 -19.94 10.08
C LEU A 831 -12.30 -20.01 10.77
N PRO A 832 -11.89 -18.98 11.54
CA PRO A 832 -10.65 -19.07 12.31
C PRO A 832 -10.77 -20.17 13.37
N SER A 833 -9.69 -20.90 13.60
CA SER A 833 -9.63 -21.97 14.63
C SER A 833 -9.63 -21.41 16.06
N ASN A 834 -9.27 -20.13 16.23
CA ASN A 834 -9.18 -19.47 17.52
C ASN A 834 -10.12 -18.24 17.60
N PRO A 835 -10.97 -18.09 18.64
CA PRO A 835 -11.78 -16.90 18.85
C PRO A 835 -10.97 -15.59 18.90
N ILE A 836 -9.70 -15.66 19.32
CA ILE A 836 -8.78 -14.51 19.33
C ILE A 836 -8.56 -13.95 17.93
N ASP A 837 -8.46 -14.81 16.90
CA ASP A 837 -8.17 -14.37 15.53
C ASP A 837 -9.34 -13.61 14.92
N VAL A 838 -10.58 -14.02 15.25
CA VAL A 838 -11.80 -13.25 14.94
C VAL A 838 -11.71 -11.87 15.62
N GLY A 839 -11.37 -11.85 16.91
CA GLY A 839 -11.21 -10.61 17.67
C GLY A 839 -10.13 -9.68 17.09
N ARG A 840 -8.94 -10.21 16.76
CA ARG A 840 -7.82 -9.46 16.17
C ARG A 840 -8.21 -8.81 14.85
N ILE A 841 -8.81 -9.58 13.93
CA ILE A 841 -9.26 -9.05 12.63
C ILE A 841 -10.27 -7.92 12.79
N LEU A 842 -11.28 -8.08 13.66
CA LEU A 842 -12.29 -7.05 13.91
C LEU A 842 -11.67 -5.79 14.55
N ARG A 843 -10.58 -5.91 15.32
CA ARG A 843 -9.90 -4.79 15.98
C ARG A 843 -9.03 -3.97 15.04
N THR A 844 -8.26 -4.62 14.16
CA THR A 844 -7.44 -3.95 13.12
C THR A 844 -8.27 -2.99 12.26
N PHE A 845 -9.58 -3.19 12.22
CA PHE A 845 -10.54 -2.44 11.41
C PHE A 845 -11.44 -1.48 12.22
N LYS A 846 -11.82 -1.83 13.46
CA LYS A 846 -12.61 -0.95 14.35
C LYS A 846 -11.74 0.13 15.00
N ILE A 847 -10.42 -0.08 15.12
CA ILE A 847 -9.48 0.85 15.75
C ILE A 847 -8.68 1.59 14.66
N LYS A 848 -9.16 2.77 14.22
CA LYS A 848 -8.22 3.82 13.80
C LYS A 848 -7.31 4.07 15.00
N LYS A 849 -6.00 3.86 14.83
CA LYS A 849 -5.02 4.16 15.86
C LYS A 849 -4.90 5.67 16.00
N ASN A 850 -5.79 6.25 16.82
CA ASN A 850 -5.66 7.64 17.28
C ASN A 850 -4.60 7.76 18.40
N VAL A 851 -3.59 6.88 18.42
CA VAL A 851 -2.34 7.08 19.17
C VAL A 851 -1.31 7.62 18.19
N GLU A 852 -1.69 8.70 17.52
CA GLU A 852 -0.76 9.61 16.87
C GLU A 852 -0.69 10.80 17.84
N VAL A 853 0.33 10.76 18.69
CA VAL A 853 0.35 11.55 19.93
C VAL A 853 0.54 13.01 19.59
N THR A 854 -0.34 13.84 20.16
CA THR A 854 -0.32 15.30 20.06
C THR A 854 1.06 15.88 20.37
N ASP A 855 1.47 16.87 19.57
CA ASP A 855 2.52 17.81 19.98
C ASP A 855 2.27 18.27 21.41
N ASN A 856 3.34 18.30 22.21
CA ASN A 856 3.33 18.57 23.66
C ASN A 856 2.99 17.37 24.61
N GLY A 857 3.44 16.12 24.35
CA GLY A 857 3.61 15.02 25.34
C GLY A 857 5.00 14.32 25.31
N LYS A 858 5.73 14.15 26.44
CA LYS A 858 7.23 13.97 26.40
C LYS A 858 7.65 12.51 26.42
N ILE A 859 7.89 11.96 25.25
CA ILE A 859 7.54 10.56 25.02
C ILE A 859 8.52 9.94 24.01
N ILE A 860 9.18 8.86 24.39
CA ILE A 860 9.79 7.93 23.43
C ILE A 860 8.72 6.90 23.04
N ILE A 861 8.54 6.66 21.74
CA ILE A 861 7.64 5.63 21.17
C ILE A 861 8.50 4.55 20.50
#